data_AF-A0A669B6F1-F1
#
_entry.id   AF-A0A669B6F1-F1
#
_cell.length_a   1.000
_cell.length_b   1.000
_cell.length_c   1.000
_cell.angle_alpha   90.00
_cell.angle_beta   90.00
_cell.angle_gamma   90.00
#
_symmetry.space_group_name_H-M   'P 1'
#
loop_
_entity.id
_entity.type
_entity.pdbx_description
1 polymer ?
#
loop_
_entity_poly.entity_id
_entity_poly.type
_entity_poly.pdbx_seq_one_letter_code
_entity_poly.pdbx_strand_id
1 'polypeptide(L)'
;MGEMESLLMPPHKPYAFVTYRCEESALKAYTHLNGQKLQCGESSVMLYLAYVSSVTHEEEASVPLPEGLVLLEDFVSPEEEALLLAAVDWSSTNDDVTAQKALKHRRVKHYGFEFRYDNNNVDKDKPLPAGIPAECLPVLERCLRNGHINVMPDQLTVNQYESGQGIPPHVDTHSPFEDTILSLSLGAKTVMEFRHPDGRVVAVVLPGRSLLVMKGESRYVWTHGITPRKFDMVPACEQQSPDHVTPEPGTRSNLTLSKRGTRTSFTFRKIRLEPCRCAFTSACDSQGASSTPSPSTPPPPALPCCHADAARLEEEYVHRVYDAIASHFSSTRHSPWPRVCHFLSSLPPGSVLADVGCGNGKYLGVNPEMIAVGCDRSSALVQICAERGFHAFVSDALNVPLRTASCDACISIAVIHHFSTEERRLAAVRELVRLLKPGGHALIYVWAFEQEYNKQRSKYLKDHNKEHHGKENLTKNTSEDRREPHGKSAMQNSGHLEEGYEPVDKKQDVGKVTDGKLSVHTNRTAFNTQDLLVPWHLKEGKKQGEEESGDGGKRNKRKEKSTKVLTNQTRIDSNPGLSPGFDASMSPGLRLDTDDATHSPDSKPSPSGTTQTSSSHLKSESESHLTPVFHRYYHVFHQGELEQLCSQVDGVKVQSSYHDQGNWCVILEKD
;
A
#
# COMPACT_ATOMS: atom_id res chain seq x y z
N MET A 1 38.97 1.93 -12.43
CA MET A 1 38.04 2.76 -13.23
C MET A 1 38.69 4.11 -13.45
N GLY A 2 38.37 4.80 -14.55
CA GLY A 2 39.10 6.01 -14.95
C GLY A 2 38.74 7.27 -14.17
N GLU A 3 39.28 8.40 -14.59
CA GLU A 3 39.10 9.68 -13.91
C GLU A 3 37.67 10.24 -14.13
N MET A 4 36.97 10.47 -13.02
CA MET A 4 35.64 11.06 -12.99
C MET A 4 35.75 12.58 -13.08
N GLU A 5 34.97 13.19 -13.96
CA GLU A 5 34.93 14.64 -14.16
C GLU A 5 33.87 15.30 -13.30
N SER A 6 32.67 14.71 -13.24
CA SER A 6 31.61 15.18 -12.35
C SER A 6 30.68 14.04 -11.92
N LEU A 7 30.15 14.16 -10.70
CA LEU A 7 29.05 13.34 -10.21
C LEU A 7 27.91 14.28 -9.82
N LEU A 8 26.83 14.24 -10.59
CA LEU A 8 25.63 15.03 -10.34
C LEU A 8 24.57 14.12 -9.73
N MET A 9 24.19 14.40 -8.50
CA MET A 9 23.15 13.67 -7.77
C MET A 9 21.91 14.58 -7.67
N PRO A 10 20.89 14.42 -8.52
CA PRO A 10 19.69 15.25 -8.43
C PRO A 10 18.96 14.98 -7.10
N PRO A 11 18.47 16.02 -6.41
CA PRO A 11 17.75 15.84 -5.16
C PRO A 11 16.52 14.94 -5.36
N HIS A 12 16.27 14.10 -4.36
CA HIS A 12 15.14 13.17 -4.27
C HIS A 12 14.98 12.12 -5.40
N LYS A 13 15.92 12.01 -6.34
CA LYS A 13 15.93 10.97 -7.38
C LYS A 13 16.74 9.72 -6.95
N PRO A 14 16.30 8.49 -7.28
CA PRO A 14 17.05 7.26 -6.97
C PRO A 14 18.19 6.98 -7.97
N TYR A 15 18.74 8.01 -8.61
CA TYR A 15 19.79 7.91 -9.64
C TYR A 15 20.74 9.10 -9.55
N ALA A 16 21.92 8.95 -10.16
CA ALA A 16 22.91 10.01 -10.33
C ALA A 16 23.48 9.96 -11.75
N PHE A 17 23.94 11.09 -12.26
CA PHE A 17 24.69 11.19 -13.50
C PHE A 17 26.18 11.26 -13.19
N VAL A 18 26.98 10.44 -13.87
CA VAL A 18 28.44 10.46 -13.76
C VAL A 18 29.04 10.79 -15.12
N THR A 19 29.86 11.83 -15.16
CA THR A 19 30.66 12.22 -16.33
C THR A 19 32.10 11.77 -16.09
N TYR A 20 32.69 11.11 -17.08
CA TYR A 20 34.10 10.74 -17.09
C TYR A 20 34.84 11.54 -18.14
N ARG A 21 36.11 11.88 -17.89
CA ARG A 21 36.93 12.70 -18.80
C ARG A 21 37.13 12.11 -20.20
N CYS A 22 36.88 10.81 -20.39
CA CYS A 22 36.92 10.17 -21.71
C CYS A 22 35.96 8.97 -21.80
N GLU A 23 35.51 8.68 -23.03
CA GLU A 23 34.61 7.57 -23.33
C GLU A 23 35.15 6.22 -22.88
N GLU A 24 36.46 5.98 -23.00
CA GLU A 24 37.08 4.73 -22.56
C GLU A 24 36.94 4.54 -21.03
N SER A 25 36.97 5.62 -20.26
CA SER A 25 36.75 5.58 -18.80
C SER A 25 35.29 5.31 -18.46
N ALA A 26 34.35 5.91 -19.19
CA ALA A 26 32.92 5.64 -19.06
C ALA A 26 32.58 4.19 -19.44
N LEU A 27 33.18 3.67 -20.53
CA LEU A 27 33.02 2.29 -20.96
C LEU A 27 33.57 1.30 -19.93
N LYS A 28 34.79 1.55 -19.41
CA LYS A 28 35.36 0.75 -18.31
C LYS A 28 34.44 0.77 -17.09
N ALA A 29 33.87 1.91 -16.72
CA ALA A 29 32.94 2.00 -15.59
C ALA A 29 31.63 1.25 -15.86
N TYR A 30 31.02 1.41 -17.04
CA TYR A 30 29.83 0.67 -17.45
C TYR A 30 30.06 -0.85 -17.37
N THR A 31 31.13 -1.36 -17.97
CA THR A 31 31.46 -2.80 -17.95
C THR A 31 31.75 -3.34 -16.54
N HIS A 32 32.29 -2.52 -15.63
CA HIS A 32 32.67 -2.97 -14.27
C HIS A 32 31.63 -2.69 -13.19
N LEU A 33 30.61 -1.86 -13.43
CA LEU A 33 29.59 -1.50 -12.43
C LEU A 33 28.16 -1.84 -12.84
N ASN A 34 27.85 -1.93 -14.13
CA ASN A 34 26.48 -2.17 -14.58
C ASN A 34 26.02 -3.59 -14.22
N GLY A 35 24.91 -3.71 -13.49
CA GLY A 35 24.42 -4.96 -12.91
C GLY A 35 25.24 -5.49 -11.73
N GLN A 36 26.28 -4.79 -11.27
CA GLN A 36 27.08 -5.24 -10.13
C GLN A 36 26.42 -4.88 -8.79
N LYS A 37 26.53 -5.81 -7.85
CA LYS A 37 25.97 -5.70 -6.50
C LYS A 37 27.00 -5.06 -5.56
N LEU A 38 26.88 -3.75 -5.34
CA LEU A 38 27.68 -3.05 -4.34
C LEU A 38 27.18 -3.40 -2.93
N GLN A 39 28.11 -3.77 -2.05
CA GLN A 39 27.82 -3.90 -0.63
C GLN A 39 27.95 -2.55 0.06
N CYS A 40 26.88 -2.11 0.72
CA CYS A 40 26.78 -0.86 1.46
C CYS A 40 26.43 -1.19 2.92
N GLY A 41 27.43 -1.68 3.65
CA GLY A 41 27.25 -2.28 4.97
C GLY A 41 26.44 -3.58 4.89
N GLU A 42 25.38 -3.67 5.68
CA GLU A 42 24.47 -4.83 5.72
C GLU A 42 23.47 -4.89 4.55
N SER A 43 23.46 -3.88 3.68
CA SER A 43 22.52 -3.76 2.56
C SER A 43 23.28 -3.78 1.23
N SER A 44 22.74 -4.50 0.26
CA SER A 44 23.35 -4.63 -1.07
C SER A 44 22.53 -3.87 -2.11
N VAL A 45 23.15 -2.93 -2.82
CA VAL A 45 22.53 -2.12 -3.87
C VAL A 45 23.10 -2.54 -5.23
N MET A 46 22.24 -2.77 -6.22
CA MET A 46 22.69 -3.06 -7.58
C MET A 46 22.70 -1.76 -8.39
N LEU A 47 23.82 -1.42 -9.01
CA LEU A 47 23.90 -0.25 -9.89
C LEU A 47 23.53 -0.64 -11.31
N TYR A 48 22.72 0.19 -11.96
CA TYR A 48 22.50 0.13 -13.40
C TYR A 48 22.97 1.44 -14.01
N LEU A 49 23.93 1.35 -14.93
CA LEU A 49 24.48 2.48 -15.66
C LEU A 49 23.84 2.51 -17.05
N ALA A 50 23.66 3.70 -17.61
CA ALA A 50 23.22 3.90 -18.98
C ALA A 50 23.88 5.15 -19.54
N TYR A 51 24.27 5.11 -20.82
CA TYR A 51 24.73 6.30 -21.51
C TYR A 51 23.55 7.25 -21.75
N VAL A 52 23.83 8.55 -21.59
CA VAL A 52 22.91 9.64 -21.92
C VAL A 52 23.64 10.61 -22.84
N SER A 53 22.96 11.13 -23.86
CA SER A 53 23.55 12.07 -24.83
C SER A 53 23.77 13.46 -24.25
N SER A 54 23.01 13.82 -23.21
CA SER A 54 23.13 15.07 -22.46
C SER A 54 22.59 14.87 -21.04
N VAL A 55 23.12 15.63 -20.09
CA VAL A 55 22.56 15.76 -18.74
C VAL A 55 21.78 17.07 -18.70
N THR A 56 20.47 17.01 -18.91
CA THR A 56 19.59 18.16 -18.71
C THR A 56 19.40 18.40 -17.22
N HIS A 57 20.04 19.45 -16.70
CA HIS A 57 19.84 19.94 -15.35
C HIS A 57 18.97 21.20 -15.41
N GLU A 58 17.69 21.06 -15.09
CA GLU A 58 16.94 22.22 -14.59
C GLU A 58 17.56 22.57 -13.23
N GLU A 59 18.04 23.81 -13.09
CA GLU A 59 18.39 24.33 -11.78
C GLU A 59 17.09 24.46 -10.97
N GLU A 60 16.76 23.42 -10.20
CA GLU A 60 15.75 23.51 -9.14
C GLU A 60 16.23 24.58 -8.15
N ALA A 61 15.79 25.83 -8.38
CA ALA A 61 15.98 26.94 -7.47
C ALA A 61 15.51 26.51 -6.07
N SER A 62 16.26 26.86 -5.03
CA SER A 62 15.97 26.43 -3.67
C SER A 62 14.55 26.81 -3.28
N VAL A 63 13.64 25.84 -3.28
CA VAL A 63 12.24 26.08 -2.94
C VAL A 63 12.21 26.51 -1.47
N PRO A 64 11.68 27.71 -1.15
CA PRO A 64 11.62 28.16 0.23
C PRO A 64 10.78 27.19 1.06
N LEU A 65 11.07 27.12 2.37
CA LEU A 65 10.24 26.35 3.28
C LEU A 65 8.77 26.83 3.21
N PRO A 66 7.79 25.92 3.36
CA PRO A 66 6.37 26.27 3.46
C PRO A 66 6.12 27.44 4.41
N GLU A 67 5.20 28.35 4.06
CA GLU A 67 4.94 29.52 4.89
C GLU A 67 4.42 29.12 6.28
N GLY A 68 5.10 29.61 7.33
CA GLY A 68 4.84 29.23 8.72
C GLY A 68 5.61 28.00 9.23
N LEU A 69 6.44 27.37 8.39
CA LEU A 69 7.38 26.33 8.81
C LEU A 69 8.70 26.92 9.29
N VAL A 70 9.14 26.54 10.49
CA VAL A 70 10.46 26.91 11.03
C VAL A 70 11.15 25.67 11.57
N LEU A 71 12.41 25.45 11.18
CA LEU A 71 13.28 24.42 11.75
C LEU A 71 14.33 25.09 12.65
N LEU A 72 14.48 24.57 13.86
CA LEU A 72 15.49 25.00 14.83
C LEU A 72 16.40 23.80 15.12
N GLU A 73 17.65 23.86 14.66
CA GLU A 73 18.65 22.82 14.92
C GLU A 73 19.27 22.95 16.32
N ASP A 74 19.75 21.84 16.88
CA ASP A 74 20.31 21.72 18.25
C ASP A 74 19.49 22.47 19.33
N PHE A 75 18.16 22.39 19.25
CA PHE A 75 17.22 23.08 20.14
C PHE A 75 17.21 22.52 21.58
N VAL A 76 17.56 21.26 21.73
CA VAL A 76 17.77 20.58 23.02
C VAL A 76 19.21 20.06 23.13
N SER A 77 19.76 19.97 24.33
CA SER A 77 21.10 19.40 24.54
C SER A 77 21.09 17.86 24.43
N PRO A 78 22.25 17.20 24.29
CA PRO A 78 22.34 15.74 24.34
C PRO A 78 21.82 15.13 25.65
N GLU A 79 21.98 15.84 26.77
CA GLU A 79 21.46 15.45 28.09
C GLU A 79 19.94 15.56 28.13
N GLU A 80 19.37 16.64 27.60
CA GLU A 80 17.92 16.80 27.44
C GLU A 80 17.32 15.73 26.52
N GLU A 81 17.99 15.42 25.40
CA GLU A 81 17.61 14.33 24.49
C GLU A 81 17.60 12.96 25.20
N ALA A 82 18.61 12.66 26.02
CA ALA A 82 18.65 11.43 26.81
C ALA A 82 17.52 11.35 27.85
N LEU A 83 17.25 12.44 28.57
CA LEU A 83 16.15 12.50 29.56
C LEU A 83 14.78 12.32 28.90
N LEU A 84 14.53 12.99 27.77
CA LEU A 84 13.28 12.86 27.03
C LEU A 84 13.09 11.44 26.50
N LEU A 85 14.12 10.83 25.92
CA LEU A 85 14.05 9.44 25.44
C LEU A 85 13.81 8.44 26.60
N ALA A 86 14.38 8.68 27.78
CA ALA A 86 14.18 7.85 28.97
C ALA A 86 12.78 8.01 29.60
N ALA A 87 12.13 9.16 29.46
CA ALA A 87 10.77 9.42 29.97
C ALA A 87 9.68 8.61 29.25
N VAL A 88 9.98 7.96 28.12
CA VAL A 88 9.03 7.14 27.35
C VAL A 88 9.23 5.67 27.68
N ASP A 89 8.53 5.20 28.70
CA ASP A 89 8.40 3.76 28.91
C ASP A 89 7.60 3.11 27.77
N TRP A 90 8.22 2.18 27.04
CA TRP A 90 7.58 1.38 25.99
C TRP A 90 7.06 0.02 26.47
N SER A 91 7.32 -0.34 27.75
CA SER A 91 7.02 -1.65 28.32
C SER A 91 5.67 -1.74 29.03
N SER A 92 5.17 -0.64 29.61
CA SER A 92 3.83 -0.59 30.22
C SER A 92 2.71 -0.88 29.21
N THR A 93 1.84 -1.84 29.52
CA THR A 93 0.58 -2.09 28.80
C THR A 93 -0.65 -1.47 29.49
N ASN A 94 -0.44 -0.47 30.36
CA ASN A 94 -1.53 0.22 31.07
C ASN A 94 -2.13 1.34 30.21
N ASP A 95 -2.99 0.95 29.26
CA ASP A 95 -3.67 1.87 28.34
C ASP A 95 -4.59 2.89 29.06
N ASP A 96 -4.99 2.63 30.32
CA ASP A 96 -5.79 3.55 31.15
C ASP A 96 -5.04 4.84 31.54
N VAL A 97 -3.70 4.83 31.56
CA VAL A 97 -2.86 5.95 32.01
C VAL A 97 -2.24 6.70 30.82
N THR A 98 -1.87 5.95 29.77
CA THR A 98 -1.34 6.44 28.49
C THR A 98 -1.75 5.48 27.39
N ALA A 99 -2.32 5.94 26.27
CA ALA A 99 -2.69 5.04 25.18
C ALA A 99 -1.45 4.64 24.35
N GLN A 100 -1.14 3.34 24.27
CA GLN A 100 -0.02 2.82 23.48
C GLN A 100 -0.53 1.95 22.32
N LYS A 101 -0.15 2.28 21.08
CA LYS A 101 -0.61 1.56 19.88
C LYS A 101 0.56 1.17 18.98
N ALA A 102 0.62 -0.12 18.65
CA ALA A 102 1.43 -0.62 17.54
C ALA A 102 0.67 -0.40 16.23
N LEU A 103 1.10 0.56 15.42
CA LEU A 103 0.60 0.74 14.06
C LEU A 103 1.48 -0.05 13.09
N LYS A 104 0.94 -0.42 11.91
CA LYS A 104 1.59 -1.27 10.90
C LYS A 104 3.08 -0.95 10.61
N HIS A 105 3.48 0.31 10.77
CA HIS A 105 4.82 0.79 10.42
C HIS A 105 5.49 1.67 11.50
N ARG A 106 4.99 1.75 12.73
CA ARG A 106 5.63 2.49 13.85
C ARG A 106 5.00 2.19 15.20
N ARG A 107 5.74 2.40 16.29
CA ARG A 107 5.16 2.44 17.65
C ARG A 107 4.72 3.86 17.98
N VAL A 108 3.54 4.02 18.59
CA VAL A 108 3.01 5.32 19.00
C VAL A 108 2.51 5.28 20.43
N LYS A 109 2.77 6.34 21.19
CA LYS A 109 2.25 6.56 22.54
C LYS A 109 1.64 7.95 22.68
N HIS A 110 0.51 8.06 23.39
CA HIS A 110 -0.22 9.31 23.59
C HIS A 110 -0.22 9.72 25.06
N TYR A 111 -0.15 11.04 25.26
CA TYR A 111 -0.04 11.73 26.54
C TYR A 111 -0.97 12.95 26.54
N GLY A 112 -1.58 13.25 27.69
CA GLY A 112 -2.60 14.28 27.86
C GLY A 112 -3.96 13.92 27.24
N PHE A 113 -4.00 13.56 25.95
CA PHE A 113 -5.19 13.06 25.28
C PHE A 113 -4.84 11.96 24.26
N GLU A 114 -5.71 10.95 24.14
CA GLU A 114 -5.63 9.93 23.10
C GLU A 114 -6.09 10.47 21.74
N PHE A 115 -5.32 10.23 20.70
CA PHE A 115 -5.75 10.47 19.32
C PHE A 115 -6.38 9.19 18.72
N ARG A 116 -7.64 9.31 18.27
CA ARG A 116 -8.44 8.23 17.71
C ARG A 116 -8.28 8.19 16.19
N TYR A 117 -7.54 7.20 15.70
CA TYR A 117 -7.22 7.03 14.27
C TYR A 117 -8.40 6.57 13.40
N ASP A 118 -9.47 6.07 14.01
CA ASP A 118 -10.72 5.67 13.37
C ASP A 118 -11.53 6.87 12.87
N ASN A 119 -11.47 8.00 13.57
CA ASN A 119 -12.18 9.25 13.22
C ASN A 119 -11.25 10.47 13.09
N ASN A 120 -9.93 10.27 13.22
CA ASN A 120 -8.87 11.29 13.21
C ASN A 120 -9.11 12.46 14.18
N ASN A 121 -9.67 12.17 15.36
CA ASN A 121 -10.05 13.19 16.34
C ASN A 121 -9.55 12.86 17.76
N VAL A 122 -9.87 13.72 18.72
CA VAL A 122 -9.57 13.57 20.15
C VAL A 122 -10.88 13.60 20.93
N ASP A 123 -11.02 12.70 21.90
CA ASP A 123 -12.12 12.73 22.86
C ASP A 123 -11.83 13.78 23.95
N LYS A 124 -12.46 14.96 23.82
CA LYS A 124 -12.19 16.12 24.68
C LYS A 124 -12.69 15.91 26.11
N ASP A 125 -13.64 15.00 26.31
CA ASP A 125 -14.22 14.69 27.62
C ASP A 125 -13.44 13.59 28.36
N LYS A 126 -12.44 12.96 27.71
CA LYS A 126 -11.64 11.86 28.25
C LYS A 126 -10.11 12.11 28.18
N PRO A 127 -9.57 13.08 28.93
CA PRO A 127 -8.13 13.27 29.07
C PRO A 127 -7.45 12.06 29.72
N LEU A 128 -6.19 11.81 29.35
CA LEU A 128 -5.34 10.75 29.91
C LEU A 128 -4.73 11.20 31.25
N PRO A 129 -4.82 10.41 32.33
CA PRO A 129 -4.39 10.80 33.68
C PRO A 129 -2.92 11.22 33.79
N ALA A 130 -2.02 10.71 32.93
CA ALA A 130 -0.60 11.02 32.97
C ALA A 130 -0.25 12.48 32.63
N GLY A 131 -1.12 13.22 31.94
CA GLY A 131 -0.76 14.50 31.34
C GLY A 131 0.39 14.37 30.33
N ILE A 132 1.15 15.45 30.13
CA ILE A 132 2.43 15.45 29.39
C ILE A 132 3.57 15.19 30.41
N PRO A 133 4.59 14.36 30.09
CA PRO A 133 5.70 14.09 31.00
C PRO A 133 6.42 15.36 31.46
N ALA A 134 6.80 15.41 32.74
CA ALA A 134 7.40 16.60 33.36
C ALA A 134 8.74 16.99 32.71
N GLU A 135 9.46 16.00 32.18
CA GLU A 135 10.72 16.15 31.43
C GLU A 135 10.54 16.98 30.15
N CYS A 136 9.32 17.09 29.62
CA CYS A 136 9.02 17.95 28.47
C CYS A 136 8.85 19.43 28.86
N LEU A 137 8.56 19.75 30.12
CA LEU A 137 8.22 21.11 30.54
C LEU A 137 9.33 22.13 30.29
N PRO A 138 10.63 21.88 30.57
CA PRO A 138 11.70 22.86 30.29
C PRO A 138 11.81 23.23 28.81
N VAL A 139 11.52 22.26 27.92
CA VAL A 139 11.52 22.45 26.46
C VAL A 139 10.29 23.27 26.03
N LEU A 140 9.11 23.00 26.59
CA LEU A 140 7.89 23.76 26.31
C LEU A 140 7.95 25.18 26.85
N GLU A 141 8.50 25.40 28.04
CA GLU A 141 8.77 26.73 28.61
C GLU A 141 9.76 27.53 27.76
N ARG A 142 10.77 26.87 27.18
CA ARG A 142 11.69 27.47 26.19
C ARG A 142 10.93 27.88 24.93
N CYS A 143 10.05 27.03 24.41
CA CYS A 143 9.18 27.36 23.27
C CYS A 143 8.27 28.56 23.55
N LEU A 144 7.68 28.65 24.74
CA LEU A 144 6.81 29.76 25.14
C LEU A 144 7.60 31.07 25.30
N ARG A 145 8.73 31.03 26.02
CA ARG A 145 9.61 32.19 26.24
C ARG A 145 10.19 32.75 24.94
N ASN A 146 10.48 31.89 23.97
CA ASN A 146 11.01 32.28 22.67
C ASN A 146 9.91 32.66 21.64
N GLY A 147 8.63 32.65 22.02
CA GLY A 147 7.51 32.99 21.11
C GLY A 147 7.21 31.93 20.03
N HIS A 148 7.76 30.72 20.16
CA HIS A 148 7.44 29.61 19.26
C HIS A 148 6.01 29.09 19.49
N ILE A 149 5.52 29.14 20.73
CA ILE A 149 4.10 28.93 21.10
C ILE A 149 3.58 30.13 21.90
N ASN A 150 2.27 30.35 21.88
CA ASN A 150 1.59 31.38 22.69
C ASN A 150 0.81 30.80 23.87
N VAL A 151 0.61 29.47 23.87
CA VAL A 151 -0.14 28.70 24.87
C VAL A 151 0.55 27.36 25.07
N MET A 152 0.57 26.85 26.30
CA MET A 152 1.15 25.52 26.58
C MET A 152 0.32 24.42 25.92
N PRO A 153 0.94 23.49 25.16
CA PRO A 153 0.24 22.32 24.63
C PRO A 153 -0.17 21.39 25.77
N ASP A 154 -1.25 20.64 25.53
CA ASP A 154 -1.86 19.69 26.46
C ASP A 154 -2.05 18.30 25.84
N GLN A 155 -1.63 18.10 24.58
CA GLN A 155 -1.59 16.81 23.90
C GLN A 155 -0.16 16.55 23.37
N LEU A 156 0.37 15.35 23.64
CA LEU A 156 1.64 14.87 23.08
C LEU A 156 1.44 13.50 22.40
N THR A 157 1.91 13.39 21.16
CA THR A 157 2.07 12.12 20.44
C THR A 157 3.56 11.80 20.28
N VAL A 158 4.02 10.73 20.92
CA VAL A 158 5.37 10.18 20.70
C VAL A 158 5.30 9.11 19.61
N ASN A 159 6.02 9.31 18.50
CA ASN A 159 6.17 8.32 17.45
C ASN A 159 7.62 7.80 17.42
N GLN A 160 7.81 6.48 17.36
CA GLN A 160 9.13 5.87 17.16
C GLN A 160 9.17 5.06 15.86
N TYR A 161 10.20 5.31 15.07
CA TYR A 161 10.44 4.76 13.74
C TYR A 161 11.77 4.01 13.70
N GLU A 162 11.73 2.76 13.24
CA GLU A 162 12.93 1.99 12.91
C GLU A 162 13.40 2.24 11.47
N SER A 163 14.61 1.79 11.13
CA SER A 163 15.15 1.91 9.77
C SER A 163 14.25 1.21 8.73
N GLY A 164 13.79 1.97 7.74
CA GLY A 164 12.81 1.50 6.74
C GLY A 164 11.35 1.89 7.03
N GLN A 165 11.04 2.32 8.25
CA GLN A 165 9.69 2.78 8.62
C GLN A 165 9.42 4.23 8.22
N GLY A 166 8.15 4.64 8.33
CA GLY A 166 7.68 5.95 7.88
C GLY A 166 6.23 6.25 8.29
N ILE A 167 5.72 7.39 7.81
CA ILE A 167 4.33 7.82 7.94
C ILE A 167 3.86 8.39 6.59
N PRO A 168 2.69 7.97 6.06
CA PRO A 168 2.16 8.53 4.81
C PRO A 168 1.96 10.05 4.87
N PRO A 169 1.98 10.76 3.73
CA PRO A 169 1.62 12.16 3.67
C PRO A 169 0.21 12.41 4.24
N HIS A 170 0.09 13.33 5.19
CA HIS A 170 -1.17 13.68 5.84
C HIS A 170 -1.14 15.13 6.33
N VAL A 171 -2.30 15.69 6.68
CA VAL A 171 -2.44 16.95 7.42
C VAL A 171 -2.97 16.59 8.81
N ASP A 172 -2.49 17.26 9.86
CA ASP A 172 -3.07 17.12 11.19
C ASP A 172 -4.46 17.77 11.22
N THR A 173 -5.49 17.00 11.60
CA THR A 173 -6.90 17.42 11.59
C THR A 173 -7.11 18.79 12.24
N HIS A 174 -7.95 19.65 11.63
CA HIS A 174 -8.08 21.04 12.07
C HIS A 174 -9.00 21.18 13.31
N SER A 175 -10.02 20.31 13.47
CA SER A 175 -10.95 20.36 14.61
C SER A 175 -10.37 20.01 15.99
N PRO A 176 -9.50 19.00 16.19
CA PRO A 176 -8.94 18.70 17.50
C PRO A 176 -7.81 19.64 17.93
N PHE A 177 -7.12 20.32 16.99
CA PHE A 177 -5.86 21.01 17.29
C PHE A 177 -5.83 22.49 16.89
N GLU A 178 -5.24 23.33 17.75
CA GLU A 178 -4.96 24.74 17.45
C GLU A 178 -3.88 24.91 16.38
N ASP A 179 -3.56 26.15 16.03
CA ASP A 179 -2.67 26.46 14.90
C ASP A 179 -1.24 25.93 15.05
N THR A 180 -0.60 26.18 16.20
CA THR A 180 0.81 25.81 16.35
C THR A 180 0.98 24.33 16.70
N ILE A 181 1.78 23.64 15.90
CA ILE A 181 2.18 22.25 16.12
C ILE A 181 3.70 22.21 16.22
N LEU A 182 4.21 21.61 17.29
CA LEU A 182 5.63 21.41 17.54
C LEU A 182 5.99 19.95 17.28
N SER A 183 7.08 19.66 16.58
CA SER A 183 7.62 18.30 16.43
C SER A 183 9.12 18.29 16.74
N LEU A 184 9.47 17.83 17.93
CA LEU A 184 10.85 17.64 18.36
C LEU A 184 11.36 16.28 17.85
N SER A 185 12.50 16.29 17.15
CA SER A 185 13.14 15.09 16.59
C SER A 185 14.32 14.65 17.47
N LEU A 186 14.32 13.40 17.91
CA LEU A 186 15.33 12.83 18.80
C LEU A 186 15.91 11.52 18.22
N GLY A 187 17.18 11.25 18.50
CA GLY A 187 17.92 10.11 17.97
C GLY A 187 18.37 10.35 16.53
N ALA A 188 18.12 9.39 15.63
CA ALA A 188 18.58 9.50 14.25
C ALA A 188 17.84 10.59 13.44
N LYS A 189 18.60 11.31 12.60
CA LYS A 189 18.03 12.24 11.61
C LYS A 189 17.19 11.53 10.55
N THR A 190 16.25 12.24 9.95
CA THR A 190 15.42 11.74 8.84
C THR A 190 15.09 12.87 7.85
N VAL A 191 14.51 12.53 6.69
CA VAL A 191 13.88 13.50 5.78
C VAL A 191 12.35 13.40 5.87
N MET A 192 11.70 14.53 6.13
CA MET A 192 10.25 14.72 6.05
C MET A 192 9.91 15.45 4.74
N GLU A 193 8.98 14.89 3.97
CA GLU A 193 8.48 15.47 2.72
C GLU A 193 7.21 16.26 2.99
N PHE A 194 7.23 17.55 2.67
CA PHE A 194 6.08 18.44 2.63
C PHE A 194 5.57 18.53 1.18
N ARG A 195 4.26 18.40 0.97
CA ARG A 195 3.63 18.48 -0.36
C ARG A 195 2.41 19.39 -0.31
N HIS A 196 2.39 20.40 -1.17
CA HIS A 196 1.29 21.34 -1.31
C HIS A 196 0.31 20.85 -2.41
N PRO A 197 -1.00 21.17 -2.33
CA PRO A 197 -1.99 20.73 -3.32
C PRO A 197 -1.77 21.24 -4.76
N ASP A 198 -0.96 22.27 -4.98
CA ASP A 198 -0.57 22.76 -6.33
C ASP A 198 0.56 21.94 -6.99
N GLY A 199 1.09 20.92 -6.29
CA GLY A 199 2.17 20.07 -6.78
C GLY A 199 3.58 20.43 -6.27
N ARG A 200 3.76 21.55 -5.55
CA ARG A 200 5.06 21.86 -4.90
C ARG A 200 5.42 20.78 -3.87
N VAL A 201 6.68 20.36 -3.86
CA VAL A 201 7.24 19.41 -2.89
C VAL A 201 8.51 20.01 -2.28
N VAL A 202 8.60 20.00 -0.95
CA VAL A 202 9.78 20.46 -0.20
C VAL A 202 10.20 19.35 0.76
N ALA A 203 11.43 18.89 0.65
CA ALA A 203 11.98 17.87 1.54
C ALA A 203 12.87 18.51 2.60
N VAL A 204 12.48 18.38 3.87
CA VAL A 204 13.16 18.99 5.00
C VAL A 204 13.95 17.91 5.73
N VAL A 205 15.26 18.10 5.86
CA VAL A 205 16.10 17.29 6.74
C VAL A 205 15.76 17.68 8.18
N LEU A 206 15.45 16.69 9.02
CA LEU A 206 15.20 16.86 10.44
C LEU A 206 16.35 16.22 11.23
N PRO A 207 17.34 16.98 11.71
CA PRO A 207 18.40 16.48 12.58
C PRO A 207 17.87 15.89 13.90
N GLY A 208 18.69 15.09 14.57
CA GLY A 208 18.50 14.83 16.00
C GLY A 208 18.60 16.15 16.79
N ARG A 209 17.91 16.24 17.93
CA ARG A 209 17.76 17.44 18.77
C ARG A 209 17.10 18.67 18.10
N SER A 210 16.58 18.55 16.88
CA SER A 210 15.92 19.65 16.19
C SER A 210 14.45 19.80 16.55
N LEU A 211 13.96 21.04 16.66
CA LEU A 211 12.55 21.37 16.80
C LEU A 211 11.98 21.91 15.49
N LEU A 212 10.98 21.23 14.95
CA LEU A 212 10.18 21.73 13.84
C LEU A 212 8.92 22.42 14.39
N VAL A 213 8.66 23.64 13.94
CA VAL A 213 7.47 24.44 14.28
C VAL A 213 6.63 24.60 13.02
N MET A 214 5.36 24.21 13.08
CA MET A 214 4.39 24.35 12.00
C MET A 214 3.27 25.31 12.45
N LYS A 215 2.97 26.32 11.63
CA LYS A 215 1.89 27.31 11.82
C LYS A 215 1.29 27.67 10.47
N GLY A 216 0.07 28.19 10.43
CA GLY A 216 -0.49 28.76 9.19
C GLY A 216 -0.50 27.77 8.02
N GLU A 217 -0.06 28.20 6.82
CA GLU A 217 -0.14 27.38 5.61
C GLU A 217 0.58 26.03 5.76
N SER A 218 1.78 26.01 6.35
CA SER A 218 2.59 24.79 6.53
C SER A 218 1.92 23.70 7.36
N ARG A 219 0.93 24.07 8.18
CA ARG A 219 0.22 23.17 9.09
C ARG A 219 -1.16 22.80 8.57
N TYR A 220 -1.84 23.74 7.89
CA TYR A 220 -3.24 23.62 7.47
C TYR A 220 -3.42 23.10 6.03
N VAL A 221 -2.43 23.32 5.15
CA VAL A 221 -2.56 23.06 3.71
C VAL A 221 -1.52 22.06 3.23
N TRP A 222 -0.28 22.19 3.68
CA TRP A 222 0.78 21.27 3.31
C TRP A 222 0.59 19.92 4.00
N THR A 223 0.50 18.86 3.19
CA THR A 223 0.64 17.49 3.72
C THR A 223 2.09 17.25 4.11
N HIS A 224 2.34 16.52 5.18
CA HIS A 224 3.68 16.15 5.63
C HIS A 224 3.77 14.63 5.84
N GLY A 225 4.91 14.02 5.50
CA GLY A 225 5.11 12.59 5.59
C GLY A 225 6.58 12.20 5.69
N ILE A 226 6.85 10.98 6.16
CA ILE A 226 8.19 10.39 6.16
C ILE A 226 8.11 9.13 5.29
N THR A 227 8.63 9.21 4.08
CA THR A 227 8.63 8.09 3.13
C THR A 227 9.34 6.86 3.75
N PRO A 228 8.75 5.65 3.69
CA PRO A 228 9.40 4.42 4.15
C PRO A 228 10.64 4.08 3.30
N ARG A 229 11.84 4.30 3.86
CA ARG A 229 13.13 4.00 3.22
C ARG A 229 14.23 3.80 4.26
N LYS A 230 15.31 3.09 3.88
CA LYS A 230 16.48 2.82 4.76
C LYS A 230 17.60 3.87 4.66
N PHE A 231 17.57 4.69 3.62
CA PHE A 231 18.56 5.73 3.35
C PHE A 231 17.84 7.01 2.90
N ASP A 232 18.36 8.16 3.31
CA ASP A 232 17.97 9.48 2.79
C ASP A 232 19.13 10.08 2.00
N MET A 233 18.81 10.89 0.98
CA MET A 233 19.78 11.80 0.39
C MET A 233 19.73 13.12 1.16
N VAL A 234 20.90 13.57 1.60
CA VAL A 234 21.10 14.79 2.40
C VAL A 234 22.28 15.56 1.83
N PRO A 235 22.40 16.88 2.07
CA PRO A 235 23.65 17.60 1.80
C PRO A 235 24.83 16.91 2.48
N ALA A 236 25.94 16.75 1.76
CA ALA A 236 27.21 16.37 2.36
C ALA A 236 27.65 17.51 3.26
N CYS A 237 27.67 17.25 4.56
CA CYS A 237 28.18 18.18 5.54
C CYS A 237 29.69 18.31 5.32
N GLU A 238 30.15 19.46 4.83
CA GLU A 238 31.56 19.81 4.92
C GLU A 238 31.94 19.84 6.41
N GLN A 239 32.96 19.07 6.80
CA GLN A 239 33.59 19.23 8.11
C GLN A 239 34.39 20.54 8.09
N GLN A 240 33.71 21.67 8.29
CA GLN A 240 34.37 22.95 8.38
C GLN A 240 35.17 23.02 9.68
N SER A 241 36.50 23.04 9.53
CA SER A 241 37.43 23.51 10.54
C SER A 241 37.09 24.95 10.95
N PRO A 242 37.33 25.37 12.20
CA PRO A 242 36.80 26.63 12.75
C PRO A 242 37.47 27.92 12.23
N ASP A 243 38.26 27.86 11.16
CA ASP A 243 38.98 29.01 10.62
C ASP A 243 38.31 29.58 9.35
N HIS A 244 37.84 30.82 9.51
CA HIS A 244 37.26 31.74 8.52
C HIS A 244 37.45 31.44 7.03
N VAL A 245 36.36 31.05 6.35
CA VAL A 245 36.11 31.38 4.94
C VAL A 245 34.65 31.81 4.77
N THR A 246 34.41 32.97 4.16
CA THR A 246 33.07 33.41 3.76
C THR A 246 32.55 32.54 2.61
N PRO A 247 31.33 31.96 2.68
CA PRO A 247 30.83 31.11 1.60
C PRO A 247 30.52 31.93 0.34
N GLU A 248 31.24 31.63 -0.74
CA GLU A 248 30.94 32.13 -2.09
C GLU A 248 29.54 31.66 -2.54
N PRO A 249 28.69 32.53 -3.13
CA PRO A 249 27.36 32.17 -3.58
C PRO A 249 27.43 31.36 -4.90
N GLY A 250 27.66 30.06 -4.78
CA GLY A 250 27.74 29.14 -5.92
C GLY A 250 28.21 27.72 -5.60
N THR A 251 28.67 27.45 -4.36
CA THR A 251 29.15 26.12 -3.98
C THR A 251 28.01 25.10 -3.97
N ARG A 252 27.99 24.23 -5.00
CA ARG A 252 27.09 23.09 -5.10
C ARG A 252 27.23 22.22 -3.85
N SER A 253 26.18 22.12 -3.02
CA SER A 253 26.19 21.15 -1.92
C SER A 253 26.13 19.74 -2.53
N ASN A 254 27.28 19.06 -2.59
CA ASN A 254 27.33 17.67 -3.01
C ASN A 254 26.34 16.87 -2.14
N LEU A 255 25.41 16.12 -2.73
CA LEU A 255 24.52 15.27 -1.93
C LEU A 255 25.26 13.98 -1.53
N THR A 256 24.84 13.38 -0.42
CA THR A 256 25.35 12.10 0.07
C THR A 256 24.23 11.24 0.65
N LEU A 257 24.46 9.94 0.77
CA LEU A 257 23.52 9.00 1.37
C LEU A 257 23.74 8.90 2.88
N SER A 258 22.67 9.11 3.66
CA SER A 258 22.63 8.87 5.10
C SER A 258 21.78 7.64 5.39
N LYS A 259 22.34 6.60 6.02
CA LYS A 259 21.56 5.47 6.56
C LYS A 259 20.64 5.99 7.66
N ARG A 260 19.37 5.55 7.69
CA ARG A 260 18.45 5.82 8.80
C ARG A 260 18.74 4.90 9.97
N GLY A 261 18.81 5.46 11.17
CA GLY A 261 18.74 4.72 12.44
C GLY A 261 17.35 4.85 13.09
N THR A 262 17.23 4.42 14.34
CA THR A 262 16.01 4.60 15.13
C THR A 262 15.80 6.09 15.45
N ARG A 263 14.61 6.61 15.13
CA ARG A 263 14.20 8.00 15.41
C ARG A 263 12.97 8.00 16.29
N THR A 264 12.99 8.82 17.34
CA THR A 264 11.79 9.13 18.13
C THR A 264 11.41 10.59 17.89
N SER A 265 10.11 10.90 17.81
CA SER A 265 9.67 12.29 17.72
C SER A 265 8.46 12.59 18.60
N PHE A 266 8.55 13.71 19.29
CA PHE A 266 7.55 14.21 20.23
C PHE A 266 6.79 15.32 19.53
N THR A 267 5.54 15.04 19.15
CA THR A 267 4.66 16.01 18.51
C THR A 267 3.71 16.59 19.55
N PHE A 268 3.91 17.86 19.92
CA PHE A 268 3.09 18.57 20.90
C PHE A 268 2.05 19.45 20.20
N ARG A 269 0.83 19.42 20.71
CA ARG A 269 -0.32 20.15 20.18
C ARG A 269 -1.17 20.71 21.32
N LYS A 270 -1.85 21.83 21.06
CA LYS A 270 -2.90 22.34 21.93
C LYS A 270 -4.26 21.85 21.44
N ILE A 271 -5.06 21.24 22.34
CA ILE A 271 -6.44 20.85 22.05
C ILE A 271 -7.28 22.10 21.81
N ARG A 272 -7.89 22.15 20.64
CA ARG A 272 -8.86 23.17 20.26
C ARG A 272 -10.22 22.81 20.82
N LEU A 273 -10.85 23.70 21.57
CA LEU A 273 -12.19 23.48 22.13
C LEU A 273 -13.30 23.80 21.11
N GLU A 274 -13.28 24.99 20.50
CA GLU A 274 -14.26 25.45 19.51
C GLU A 274 -14.02 24.88 18.09
N PRO A 275 -15.02 24.86 17.18
CA PRO A 275 -14.79 24.52 15.78
C PRO A 275 -13.68 25.40 15.15
N CYS A 276 -12.83 24.82 14.30
CA CYS A 276 -11.78 25.58 13.64
C CYS A 276 -12.37 26.63 12.68
N ARG A 277 -11.77 27.83 12.64
CA ARG A 277 -12.17 28.98 11.81
C ARG A 277 -10.99 29.55 11.01
N CYS A 278 -10.12 28.69 10.50
CA CYS A 278 -8.95 29.11 9.73
C CYS A 278 -9.31 29.62 8.33
N ALA A 279 -8.41 30.37 7.69
CA ALA A 279 -8.60 30.86 6.32
C ALA A 279 -8.68 29.73 5.25
N PHE A 280 -8.21 28.53 5.60
CA PHE A 280 -8.04 27.38 4.70
C PHE A 280 -9.28 26.47 4.69
N THR A 281 -10.44 27.04 4.36
CA THR A 281 -11.75 26.37 4.46
C THR A 281 -11.82 25.06 3.68
N SER A 282 -11.22 24.98 2.50
CA SER A 282 -11.18 23.80 1.62
C SER A 282 -10.43 22.59 2.19
N ALA A 283 -9.53 22.80 3.17
CA ALA A 283 -8.81 21.75 3.90
C ALA A 283 -9.32 21.55 5.34
N CYS A 284 -10.16 22.47 5.84
CA CYS A 284 -10.67 22.47 7.21
C CYS A 284 -11.94 21.62 7.42
N ASP A 285 -11.78 20.50 8.13
CA ASP A 285 -12.86 19.58 8.51
C ASP A 285 -13.97 20.23 9.37
N SER A 286 -13.66 21.32 10.10
CA SER A 286 -14.66 22.12 10.83
C SER A 286 -15.48 23.09 9.98
N GLN A 287 -15.08 23.37 8.72
CA GLN A 287 -15.65 24.46 7.90
C GLN A 287 -16.14 24.00 6.52
N GLY A 288 -16.18 22.69 6.27
CA GLY A 288 -16.66 22.17 4.99
C GLY A 288 -15.58 21.91 3.95
N ALA A 289 -14.32 21.68 4.36
CA ALA A 289 -13.60 20.61 3.68
C ALA A 289 -14.43 19.33 3.82
N SER A 290 -14.43 18.48 2.79
CA SER A 290 -15.12 17.21 2.84
C SER A 290 -14.41 16.28 3.83
N SER A 291 -14.75 16.42 5.11
CA SER A 291 -14.55 15.38 6.10
C SER A 291 -15.20 14.11 5.59
N THR A 292 -14.46 13.01 5.61
CA THR A 292 -15.03 11.69 5.36
C THR A 292 -16.23 11.50 6.29
N PRO A 293 -17.42 11.13 5.76
CA PRO A 293 -18.67 11.35 6.47
C PRO A 293 -18.85 10.38 7.64
N SER A 294 -19.14 10.93 8.82
CA SER A 294 -19.94 10.25 9.85
C SER A 294 -21.44 10.35 9.45
N PRO A 295 -22.29 9.34 9.70
CA PRO A 295 -23.38 8.99 8.78
C PRO A 295 -24.63 9.89 8.90
N SER A 296 -24.54 11.08 8.33
CA SER A 296 -25.62 11.56 7.47
C SER A 296 -25.28 11.11 6.05
N THR A 297 -26.24 10.49 5.36
CA THR A 297 -26.03 9.82 4.07
C THR A 297 -25.29 10.75 3.10
N PRO A 298 -24.07 10.42 2.63
CA PRO A 298 -23.40 11.27 1.67
C PRO A 298 -24.27 11.44 0.42
N PRO A 299 -24.20 12.60 -0.26
CA PRO A 299 -24.81 12.71 -1.59
C PRO A 299 -24.28 11.55 -2.43
N PRO A 300 -25.15 10.88 -3.21
CA PRO A 300 -24.78 9.62 -3.82
C PRO A 300 -23.51 9.76 -4.66
N PRO A 301 -22.61 8.74 -4.66
CA PRO A 301 -21.43 8.77 -5.52
C PRO A 301 -21.88 9.01 -6.95
N ALA A 302 -21.31 10.00 -7.61
CA ALA A 302 -21.78 10.52 -8.88
C ALA A 302 -20.78 10.26 -10.01
N LEU A 303 -21.25 10.27 -11.24
CA LEU A 303 -20.37 10.26 -12.41
C LEU A 303 -19.54 11.56 -12.45
N PRO A 304 -18.24 11.49 -12.80
CA PRO A 304 -17.39 12.66 -12.83
C PRO A 304 -17.78 13.59 -13.99
N CYS A 305 -17.88 14.91 -13.74
CA CYS A 305 -18.15 15.89 -14.79
C CYS A 305 -16.90 16.64 -15.27
N CYS A 306 -15.76 16.45 -14.59
CA CYS A 306 -14.46 16.99 -14.99
C CYS A 306 -13.30 16.12 -14.49
N HIS A 307 -12.08 16.39 -14.97
CA HIS A 307 -10.86 15.66 -14.55
C HIS A 307 -10.62 15.69 -13.03
N ALA A 308 -10.97 16.79 -12.34
CA ALA A 308 -10.82 16.88 -10.90
C ALA A 308 -11.79 15.95 -10.16
N ASP A 309 -13.01 15.75 -10.67
CA ASP A 309 -13.97 14.81 -10.10
C ASP A 309 -13.54 13.37 -10.33
N ALA A 310 -13.07 13.07 -11.54
CA ALA A 310 -12.53 11.78 -11.92
C ALA A 310 -11.39 11.35 -10.98
N ALA A 311 -10.42 12.25 -10.75
CA ALA A 311 -9.33 12.02 -9.82
C ALA A 311 -9.79 11.80 -8.36
N ARG A 312 -10.82 12.53 -7.88
CA ARG A 312 -11.38 12.32 -6.53
C ARG A 312 -12.14 11.00 -6.40
N LEU A 313 -12.89 10.61 -7.43
CA LEU A 313 -13.61 9.33 -7.46
C LEU A 313 -12.64 8.15 -7.45
N GLU A 314 -11.56 8.23 -8.25
CA GLU A 314 -10.50 7.23 -8.31
C GLU A 314 -9.69 7.18 -7.00
N GLU A 315 -9.38 8.32 -6.39
CA GLU A 315 -8.70 8.36 -5.09
C GLU A 315 -9.52 7.65 -4.00
N GLU A 316 -10.82 7.96 -3.90
CA GLU A 316 -11.70 7.40 -2.86
C GLU A 316 -12.06 5.93 -3.11
N TYR A 317 -12.48 5.58 -4.34
CA TYR A 317 -13.03 4.27 -4.67
C TYR A 317 -12.06 3.35 -5.44
N VAL A 318 -10.81 3.75 -5.65
CA VAL A 318 -9.76 2.87 -6.20
C VAL A 318 -8.52 2.90 -5.30
N HIS A 319 -7.82 4.04 -5.21
CA HIS A 319 -6.50 4.10 -4.59
C HIS A 319 -6.53 3.74 -3.10
N ARG A 320 -7.33 4.47 -2.31
CA ARG A 320 -7.51 4.22 -0.87
C ARG A 320 -8.00 2.82 -0.59
N VAL A 321 -8.92 2.31 -1.42
CA VAL A 321 -9.46 0.96 -1.24
C VAL A 321 -8.39 -0.09 -1.46
N TYR A 322 -7.63 -0.04 -2.56
CA TYR A 322 -6.59 -1.04 -2.83
C TYR A 322 -5.47 -1.01 -1.79
N ASP A 323 -5.03 0.18 -1.33
CA ASP A 323 -4.08 0.27 -0.20
C ASP A 323 -4.65 -0.31 1.10
N ALA A 324 -5.93 -0.08 1.41
CA ALA A 324 -6.58 -0.64 2.59
C ALA A 324 -6.72 -2.17 2.52
N ILE A 325 -7.10 -2.72 1.37
CA ILE A 325 -7.39 -4.16 1.21
C ILE A 325 -6.18 -5.00 0.76
N ALA A 326 -5.04 -4.39 0.44
CA ALA A 326 -3.88 -5.01 -0.23
C ALA A 326 -3.50 -6.41 0.30
N SER A 327 -3.41 -6.58 1.62
CA SER A 327 -3.09 -7.87 2.27
C SER A 327 -4.13 -8.96 1.98
N HIS A 328 -5.41 -8.65 2.15
CA HIS A 328 -6.52 -9.58 1.87
C HIS A 328 -6.77 -9.75 0.35
N PHE A 329 -6.45 -8.74 -0.47
CA PHE A 329 -6.41 -8.89 -1.92
C PHE A 329 -5.34 -9.90 -2.33
N SER A 330 -4.13 -9.76 -1.78
CA SER A 330 -2.98 -10.58 -2.15
C SER A 330 -3.14 -12.06 -1.75
N SER A 331 -3.72 -12.35 -0.59
CA SER A 331 -4.03 -13.73 -0.17
C SER A 331 -5.09 -14.39 -1.04
N THR A 332 -6.06 -13.62 -1.53
CA THR A 332 -7.19 -14.13 -2.34
C THR A 332 -6.93 -14.20 -3.85
N ARG A 333 -5.87 -13.54 -4.38
CA ARG A 333 -5.47 -13.62 -5.81
C ARG A 333 -3.98 -13.95 -5.96
N HIS A 334 -3.59 -15.19 -5.69
CA HIS A 334 -2.23 -15.67 -5.96
C HIS A 334 -2.08 -16.34 -7.33
N SER A 335 -3.13 -16.98 -7.87
CA SER A 335 -3.05 -17.73 -9.14
C SER A 335 -3.00 -16.80 -10.38
N PRO A 336 -1.97 -16.94 -11.25
CA PRO A 336 -1.95 -16.30 -12.56
C PRO A 336 -3.02 -16.87 -13.52
N TRP A 337 -3.41 -16.08 -14.54
CA TRP A 337 -4.38 -16.51 -15.56
C TRP A 337 -3.67 -17.22 -16.73
N PRO A 338 -4.13 -18.41 -17.19
CA PRO A 338 -3.38 -19.22 -18.15
C PRO A 338 -3.04 -18.53 -19.48
N ARG A 339 -3.93 -17.71 -20.03
CA ARG A 339 -3.67 -16.97 -21.29
C ARG A 339 -2.63 -15.86 -21.11
N VAL A 340 -2.66 -15.14 -19.99
CA VAL A 340 -1.62 -14.18 -19.62
C VAL A 340 -0.28 -14.91 -19.45
N CYS A 341 -0.27 -16.09 -18.81
CA CYS A 341 0.96 -16.88 -18.72
C CYS A 341 1.48 -17.32 -20.10
N HIS A 342 0.60 -17.76 -21.00
CA HIS A 342 1.00 -18.15 -22.34
C HIS A 342 1.64 -17.00 -23.11
N PHE A 343 1.07 -15.79 -23.04
CA PHE A 343 1.67 -14.58 -23.61
C PHE A 343 3.07 -14.33 -23.02
N LEU A 344 3.21 -14.30 -21.69
CA LEU A 344 4.49 -14.05 -21.02
C LEU A 344 5.55 -15.13 -21.29
N SER A 345 5.16 -16.40 -21.38
CA SER A 345 6.04 -17.51 -21.74
C SER A 345 6.36 -17.59 -23.23
N SER A 346 5.67 -16.83 -24.09
CA SER A 346 5.96 -16.75 -25.53
C SER A 346 7.00 -15.66 -25.88
N LEU A 347 7.29 -14.76 -24.94
CA LEU A 347 8.26 -13.69 -25.12
C LEU A 347 9.70 -14.24 -25.17
N PRO A 348 10.57 -13.77 -26.08
CA PRO A 348 11.96 -14.22 -26.18
C PRO A 348 12.75 -14.03 -24.87
N PRO A 349 13.73 -14.91 -24.56
CA PRO A 349 14.69 -14.67 -23.49
C PRO A 349 15.39 -13.31 -23.62
N GLY A 350 15.54 -12.62 -22.49
CA GLY A 350 16.09 -11.25 -22.41
C GLY A 350 15.08 -10.13 -22.66
N SER A 351 13.82 -10.42 -23.02
CA SER A 351 12.78 -9.40 -23.22
C SER A 351 12.54 -8.55 -21.97
N VAL A 352 12.33 -7.25 -22.15
CA VAL A 352 11.97 -6.30 -21.09
C VAL A 352 10.44 -6.20 -21.00
N LEU A 353 9.88 -6.53 -19.84
CA LEU A 353 8.45 -6.47 -19.54
C LEU A 353 8.15 -5.35 -18.55
N ALA A 354 7.13 -4.53 -18.84
CA ALA A 354 6.45 -3.70 -17.85
C ALA A 354 5.07 -4.27 -17.48
N ASP A 355 4.83 -4.56 -16.21
CA ASP A 355 3.52 -4.92 -15.64
C ASP A 355 2.91 -3.67 -14.99
N VAL A 356 2.01 -3.00 -15.71
CA VAL A 356 1.44 -1.69 -15.34
C VAL A 356 0.12 -1.90 -14.62
N GLY A 357 0.10 -1.59 -13.33
CA GLY A 357 -0.91 -2.04 -12.37
C GLY A 357 -0.66 -3.49 -11.92
N CYS A 358 0.59 -3.82 -11.56
CA CYS A 358 1.03 -5.18 -11.27
C CYS A 358 0.35 -5.85 -10.06
N GLY A 359 -0.37 -5.08 -9.25
CA GLY A 359 -0.97 -5.55 -8.00
C GLY A 359 0.06 -6.22 -7.11
N ASN A 360 -0.19 -7.47 -6.70
CA ASN A 360 0.71 -8.26 -5.87
C ASN A 360 1.85 -8.97 -6.65
N GLY A 361 2.11 -8.56 -7.90
CA GLY A 361 3.23 -9.05 -8.70
C GLY A 361 3.09 -10.48 -9.20
N LYS A 362 1.88 -11.06 -9.21
CA LYS A 362 1.64 -12.47 -9.57
C LYS A 362 2.11 -12.85 -10.99
N TYR A 363 2.31 -11.88 -11.89
CA TYR A 363 2.80 -12.11 -13.25
C TYR A 363 4.32 -11.94 -13.41
N LEU A 364 4.97 -11.18 -12.52
CA LEU A 364 6.39 -10.82 -12.62
C LEU A 364 7.34 -12.03 -12.56
N GLY A 365 6.92 -13.14 -11.93
CA GLY A 365 7.69 -14.38 -11.84
C GLY A 365 7.31 -15.48 -12.83
N VAL A 366 6.47 -15.20 -13.85
CA VAL A 366 5.92 -16.25 -14.73
C VAL A 366 6.93 -16.79 -15.75
N ASN A 367 7.77 -15.91 -16.32
CA ASN A 367 8.85 -16.30 -17.22
C ASN A 367 10.17 -15.73 -16.65
N PRO A 368 11.05 -16.58 -16.07
CA PRO A 368 12.27 -16.15 -15.41
C PRO A 368 13.39 -15.75 -16.38
N GLU A 369 13.20 -15.94 -17.69
CA GLU A 369 14.18 -15.56 -18.71
C GLU A 369 14.02 -14.09 -19.17
N MET A 370 13.05 -13.35 -18.61
CA MET A 370 12.76 -11.95 -18.93
C MET A 370 13.26 -10.98 -17.84
N ILE A 371 13.46 -9.72 -18.22
CA ILE A 371 13.67 -8.62 -17.30
C ILE A 371 12.30 -7.97 -17.03
N ALA A 372 11.62 -8.44 -15.98
CA ALA A 372 10.30 -7.94 -15.59
C ALA A 372 10.37 -6.84 -14.51
N VAL A 373 9.66 -5.74 -14.73
CA VAL A 373 9.43 -4.69 -13.72
C VAL A 373 7.93 -4.38 -13.61
N GLY A 374 7.43 -4.31 -12.38
CA GLY A 374 6.06 -3.91 -12.10
C GLY A 374 5.94 -2.46 -11.67
N CYS A 375 4.78 -1.85 -11.86
CA CYS A 375 4.39 -0.66 -11.12
C CYS A 375 2.93 -0.70 -10.72
N ASP A 376 2.59 -0.13 -9.57
CA ASP A 376 1.21 -0.03 -9.10
C ASP A 376 1.03 1.30 -8.33
N ARG A 377 -0.19 1.82 -8.28
CA ARG A 377 -0.51 3.04 -7.53
C ARG A 377 -0.55 2.79 -6.03
N SER A 378 -0.88 1.56 -5.63
CA SER A 378 -0.95 1.11 -4.24
C SER A 378 0.45 0.84 -3.68
N SER A 379 0.84 1.68 -2.72
CA SER A 379 2.07 1.51 -1.96
C SER A 379 2.13 0.16 -1.22
N ALA A 380 0.99 -0.31 -0.72
CA ALA A 380 0.88 -1.58 0.00
C ALA A 380 1.01 -2.80 -0.93
N LEU A 381 0.55 -2.72 -2.18
CA LEU A 381 0.72 -3.80 -3.16
C LEU A 381 2.17 -3.86 -3.69
N VAL A 382 2.81 -2.70 -3.95
CA VAL A 382 4.24 -2.63 -4.32
C VAL A 382 5.14 -3.20 -3.21
N GLN A 383 4.83 -2.92 -1.94
CA GLN A 383 5.53 -3.50 -0.79
C GLN A 383 5.43 -5.04 -0.78
N ILE A 384 4.27 -5.60 -1.12
CA ILE A 384 4.07 -7.06 -1.26
C ILE A 384 4.88 -7.64 -2.44
N CYS A 385 5.05 -6.91 -3.54
CA CYS A 385 5.95 -7.32 -4.63
C CYS A 385 7.41 -7.40 -4.16
N ALA A 386 7.87 -6.40 -3.41
CA ALA A 386 9.22 -6.37 -2.86
C ALA A 386 9.47 -7.51 -1.85
N GLU A 387 8.49 -7.81 -0.99
CA GLU A 387 8.53 -8.96 -0.06
C GLU A 387 8.57 -10.31 -0.78
N ARG A 388 8.02 -10.39 -2.00
CA ARG A 388 8.11 -11.56 -2.89
C ARG A 388 9.40 -11.62 -3.71
N GLY A 389 10.29 -10.63 -3.58
CA GLY A 389 11.54 -10.53 -4.33
C GLY A 389 11.39 -10.02 -5.76
N PHE A 390 10.24 -9.44 -6.13
CA PHE A 390 10.02 -8.86 -7.45
C PHE A 390 10.42 -7.39 -7.51
N HIS A 391 10.89 -6.95 -8.68
CA HIS A 391 11.15 -5.53 -8.95
C HIS A 391 9.83 -4.80 -9.22
N ALA A 392 9.40 -3.96 -8.29
CA ALA A 392 8.26 -3.07 -8.50
C ALA A 392 8.46 -1.70 -7.84
N PHE A 393 7.77 -0.68 -8.33
CA PHE A 393 7.79 0.68 -7.79
C PHE A 393 6.40 1.33 -7.80
N VAL A 394 6.20 2.35 -6.95
CA VAL A 394 4.93 3.09 -6.88
C VAL A 394 4.82 4.08 -8.05
N SER A 395 3.73 4.02 -8.81
CA SER A 395 3.52 4.87 -9.99
C SER A 395 2.03 5.14 -10.27
N ASP A 396 1.75 6.22 -10.97
CA ASP A 396 0.51 6.32 -11.74
C ASP A 396 0.65 5.52 -13.04
N ALA A 397 -0.43 4.86 -13.48
CA ALA A 397 -0.48 4.15 -14.75
C ALA A 397 -0.70 5.09 -15.95
N LEU A 398 -1.04 6.35 -15.69
CA LEU A 398 -1.13 7.43 -16.69
C LEU A 398 0.21 8.12 -16.96
N ASN A 399 1.23 7.88 -16.12
CA ASN A 399 2.57 8.45 -16.25
C ASN A 399 3.59 7.56 -15.53
N VAL A 400 4.14 6.58 -16.24
CA VAL A 400 5.09 5.59 -15.76
C VAL A 400 6.52 6.11 -15.98
N PRO A 401 7.36 6.23 -14.94
CA PRO A 401 8.75 6.73 -15.01
C PRO A 401 9.75 5.76 -15.67
N LEU A 402 9.30 5.04 -16.71
CA LEU A 402 10.12 4.25 -17.62
C LEU A 402 10.30 5.00 -18.96
N ARG A 403 11.43 4.76 -19.63
CA ARG A 403 11.77 5.45 -20.88
C ARG A 403 10.82 5.05 -22.00
N THR A 404 10.50 6.00 -22.88
CA THR A 404 9.80 5.72 -24.14
C THR A 404 10.58 4.67 -24.94
N ALA A 405 9.88 3.73 -25.57
CA ALA A 405 10.47 2.66 -26.37
C ALA A 405 11.57 1.85 -25.65
N SER A 406 11.30 1.43 -24.40
CA SER A 406 12.22 0.61 -23.60
C SER A 406 11.75 -0.82 -23.34
N CYS A 407 10.44 -1.10 -23.47
CA CYS A 407 9.86 -2.42 -23.22
C CYS A 407 9.62 -3.19 -24.52
N ASP A 408 9.93 -4.48 -24.52
CA ASP A 408 9.56 -5.41 -25.60
C ASP A 408 8.09 -5.85 -25.44
N ALA A 409 7.61 -5.92 -24.20
CA ALA A 409 6.21 -6.15 -23.89
C ALA A 409 5.71 -5.29 -22.73
N CYS A 410 4.40 -5.02 -22.73
CA CYS A 410 3.69 -4.45 -21.59
C CYS A 410 2.46 -5.30 -21.27
N ILE A 411 2.07 -5.39 -20.00
CA ILE A 411 0.77 -5.93 -19.60
C ILE A 411 0.04 -4.95 -18.69
N SER A 412 -1.29 -4.93 -18.80
CA SER A 412 -2.18 -4.15 -17.95
C SER A 412 -3.43 -4.99 -17.67
N ILE A 413 -3.39 -5.76 -16.58
CA ILE A 413 -4.34 -6.86 -16.33
C ILE A 413 -5.30 -6.49 -15.20
N ALA A 414 -6.55 -6.19 -15.57
CA ALA A 414 -7.60 -5.72 -14.66
C ALA A 414 -7.27 -4.37 -13.98
N VAL A 415 -6.87 -3.39 -14.82
CA VAL A 415 -6.41 -2.06 -14.38
C VAL A 415 -7.21 -0.93 -15.03
N ILE A 416 -7.27 -0.86 -16.37
CA ILE A 416 -7.84 0.30 -17.10
C ILE A 416 -9.32 0.56 -16.76
N HIS A 417 -10.09 -0.47 -16.39
CA HIS A 417 -11.46 -0.30 -15.89
C HIS A 417 -11.59 0.48 -14.58
N HIS A 418 -10.50 0.81 -13.91
CA HIS A 418 -10.52 1.68 -12.73
C HIS A 418 -10.47 3.17 -13.07
N PHE A 419 -10.17 3.56 -14.31
CA PHE A 419 -10.21 4.97 -14.73
C PHE A 419 -11.64 5.41 -15.09
N SER A 420 -12.06 6.51 -14.50
CA SER A 420 -13.46 6.93 -14.40
C SER A 420 -14.00 7.74 -15.58
N THR A 421 -13.13 8.08 -16.52
CA THR A 421 -13.48 8.79 -17.77
C THR A 421 -12.76 8.15 -18.95
N GLU A 422 -13.34 8.25 -20.15
CA GLU A 422 -12.76 7.67 -21.36
C GLU A 422 -11.38 8.25 -21.65
N GLU A 423 -11.18 9.56 -21.44
CA GLU A 423 -9.91 10.25 -21.68
C GLU A 423 -8.79 9.69 -20.79
N ARG A 424 -9.11 9.33 -19.53
CA ARG A 424 -8.14 8.69 -18.61
C ARG A 424 -7.88 7.24 -18.99
N ARG A 425 -8.90 6.49 -19.42
CA ARG A 425 -8.72 5.13 -20.00
C ARG A 425 -7.82 5.16 -21.23
N LEU A 426 -8.04 6.12 -22.14
CA LEU A 426 -7.25 6.33 -23.35
C LEU A 426 -5.82 6.79 -23.05
N ALA A 427 -5.63 7.66 -22.05
CA ALA A 427 -4.30 8.06 -21.58
C ALA A 427 -3.50 6.87 -21.05
N ALA A 428 -4.13 5.93 -20.33
CA ALA A 428 -3.46 4.68 -19.91
C ALA A 428 -3.02 3.82 -21.10
N VAL A 429 -3.84 3.69 -22.16
CA VAL A 429 -3.46 2.95 -23.38
C VAL A 429 -2.30 3.65 -24.10
N ARG A 430 -2.35 4.98 -24.26
CA ARG A 430 -1.24 5.77 -24.82
C ARG A 430 0.06 5.58 -24.06
N GLU A 431 -0.02 5.49 -22.73
CA GLU A 431 1.14 5.29 -21.88
C GLU A 431 1.78 3.90 -22.07
N LEU A 432 0.97 2.83 -22.17
CA LEU A 432 1.46 1.50 -22.56
C LEU A 432 2.17 1.53 -23.93
N VAL A 433 1.57 2.18 -24.94
CA VAL A 433 2.15 2.30 -26.28
C VAL A 433 3.42 3.17 -26.26
N ARG A 434 3.53 4.17 -25.38
CA ARG A 434 4.77 4.95 -25.19
C ARG A 434 5.92 4.08 -24.71
N LEU A 435 5.68 3.18 -23.76
CA LEU A 435 6.69 2.29 -23.20
C LEU A 435 7.23 1.27 -24.21
N LEU A 436 6.37 0.75 -25.09
CA LEU A 436 6.74 -0.24 -26.09
C LEU A 436 7.76 0.28 -27.12
N LYS A 437 8.73 -0.58 -27.47
CA LYS A 437 9.55 -0.48 -28.69
C LYS A 437 8.68 -0.71 -29.94
N PRO A 438 9.08 -0.22 -31.13
CA PRO A 438 8.51 -0.66 -32.41
C PRO A 438 8.51 -2.19 -32.50
N GLY A 439 7.40 -2.78 -32.96
CA GLY A 439 7.16 -4.22 -32.97
C GLY A 439 6.91 -4.87 -31.60
N GLY A 440 6.92 -4.11 -30.50
CA GLY A 440 6.60 -4.61 -29.16
C GLY A 440 5.10 -4.77 -28.92
N HIS A 441 4.72 -5.63 -27.96
CA HIS A 441 3.33 -6.04 -27.74
C HIS A 441 2.76 -5.63 -26.37
N ALA A 442 1.56 -5.05 -26.34
CA ALA A 442 0.83 -4.81 -25.09
C ALA A 442 -0.38 -5.75 -24.95
N LEU A 443 -0.53 -6.40 -23.79
CA LEU A 443 -1.70 -7.20 -23.45
C LEU A 443 -2.56 -6.52 -22.40
N ILE A 444 -3.80 -6.20 -22.74
CA ILE A 444 -4.76 -5.49 -21.89
C ILE A 444 -5.92 -6.44 -21.55
N TYR A 445 -6.32 -6.48 -20.26
CA TYR A 445 -7.54 -7.16 -19.81
C TYR A 445 -8.42 -6.17 -19.02
N VAL A 446 -9.70 -6.06 -19.39
CA VAL A 446 -10.72 -5.25 -18.68
C VAL A 446 -11.96 -6.08 -18.41
N TRP A 447 -12.78 -5.72 -17.40
CA TRP A 447 -13.99 -6.49 -17.10
C TRP A 447 -15.03 -6.27 -18.20
N ALA A 448 -15.67 -7.34 -18.65
CA ALA A 448 -16.76 -7.28 -19.62
C ALA A 448 -18.07 -6.88 -18.93
N PHE A 449 -18.88 -6.06 -19.59
CA PHE A 449 -20.28 -5.86 -19.24
C PHE A 449 -21.05 -7.19 -19.41
N GLU A 450 -20.77 -7.90 -20.50
CA GLU A 450 -21.36 -9.19 -20.85
C GLU A 450 -20.78 -10.32 -19.98
N GLN A 451 -21.45 -10.62 -18.87
CA GLN A 451 -21.06 -11.72 -17.97
C GLN A 451 -21.48 -13.12 -18.46
N GLU A 452 -22.07 -13.22 -19.65
CA GLU A 452 -22.29 -14.45 -20.40
C GLU A 452 -21.95 -14.21 -21.87
N TYR A 453 -21.06 -15.04 -22.44
CA TYR A 453 -20.61 -14.90 -23.83
C TYR A 453 -20.50 -16.29 -24.47
N ASN A 454 -20.96 -16.44 -25.71
CA ASN A 454 -21.00 -17.73 -26.43
C ASN A 454 -21.57 -18.90 -25.61
N LYS A 455 -22.66 -18.66 -24.85
CA LYS A 455 -23.31 -19.61 -23.92
C LYS A 455 -22.40 -20.11 -22.78
N GLN A 456 -21.29 -19.41 -22.50
CA GLN A 456 -20.43 -19.64 -21.34
C GLN A 456 -20.60 -18.48 -20.35
N ARG A 457 -21.11 -18.81 -19.16
CA ARG A 457 -21.23 -17.86 -18.04
C ARG A 457 -19.87 -17.62 -17.41
N SER A 458 -19.58 -16.39 -17.00
CA SER A 458 -18.34 -16.07 -16.30
C SER A 458 -18.29 -16.74 -14.91
N LYS A 459 -17.08 -16.97 -14.40
CA LYS A 459 -16.86 -17.44 -13.01
C LYS A 459 -17.27 -16.41 -11.93
N TYR A 460 -17.65 -15.20 -12.35
CA TYR A 460 -18.11 -14.15 -11.45
C TYR A 460 -19.54 -14.43 -10.96
N LEU A 461 -20.41 -14.96 -11.82
CA LEU A 461 -21.80 -15.29 -11.49
C LEU A 461 -21.87 -16.49 -10.53
N LYS A 462 -22.89 -16.50 -9.65
CA LYS A 462 -23.27 -17.69 -8.88
C LYS A 462 -24.28 -18.53 -9.68
N ASP A 463 -24.15 -19.84 -9.60
CA ASP A 463 -25.26 -20.72 -9.95
C ASP A 463 -26.33 -20.67 -8.86
N HIS A 464 -27.56 -20.32 -9.26
CA HIS A 464 -28.74 -20.34 -8.39
C HIS A 464 -29.43 -21.71 -8.32
N ASN A 465 -28.94 -22.72 -9.06
CA ASN A 465 -29.56 -24.03 -9.16
C ASN A 465 -29.08 -25.04 -8.10
N LYS A 466 -29.18 -24.70 -6.81
CA LYS A 466 -29.11 -25.67 -5.69
C LYS A 466 -29.99 -25.28 -4.50
N GLU A 467 -31.29 -25.21 -4.71
CA GLU A 467 -32.26 -25.39 -3.62
C GLU A 467 -33.57 -26.02 -4.14
N HIS A 468 -34.17 -26.88 -3.31
CA HIS A 468 -35.43 -27.60 -3.55
C HIS A 468 -35.58 -28.48 -4.82
N HIS A 469 -35.12 -29.74 -4.70
CA HIS A 469 -36.03 -30.88 -4.96
C HIS A 469 -35.70 -32.04 -4.03
N GLY A 470 -36.49 -32.18 -2.97
CA GLY A 470 -36.49 -33.36 -2.11
C GLY A 470 -37.53 -34.36 -2.60
N LYS A 471 -37.07 -35.57 -2.94
CA LYS A 471 -37.83 -36.83 -3.09
C LYS A 471 -39.11 -36.80 -3.96
N GLU A 472 -39.06 -37.53 -5.07
CA GLU A 472 -39.98 -38.66 -5.25
C GLU A 472 -39.28 -39.80 -6.01
N ASN A 473 -39.69 -41.03 -5.74
CA ASN A 473 -39.05 -42.24 -6.29
C ASN A 473 -39.72 -42.65 -7.61
N LEU A 474 -38.94 -42.98 -8.64
CA LEU A 474 -39.32 -44.12 -9.48
C LEU A 474 -38.09 -44.86 -10.05
N THR A 475 -38.24 -46.17 -10.16
CA THR A 475 -37.17 -47.16 -10.39
C THR A 475 -37.02 -47.56 -11.86
N LYS A 476 -35.79 -47.96 -12.24
CA LYS A 476 -35.47 -48.86 -13.38
C LYS A 476 -35.73 -48.25 -14.79
N ASN A 477 -34.97 -48.56 -15.86
CA ASN A 477 -34.01 -49.62 -16.14
C ASN A 477 -32.88 -49.16 -17.11
N THR A 478 -31.89 -50.03 -17.31
CA THR A 478 -30.93 -50.14 -18.46
C THR A 478 -31.59 -49.92 -19.84
N SER A 479 -30.90 -49.55 -20.93
CA SER A 479 -29.66 -50.16 -21.48
C SER A 479 -28.92 -49.31 -22.54
N GLU A 480 -27.86 -49.92 -23.13
CA GLU A 480 -27.02 -49.52 -24.28
C GLU A 480 -27.83 -49.23 -25.58
N ASP A 481 -27.31 -48.76 -26.73
CA ASP A 481 -25.94 -48.77 -27.31
C ASP A 481 -25.72 -47.61 -28.32
N ARG A 482 -24.48 -47.48 -28.81
CA ARG A 482 -23.98 -46.62 -29.88
C ARG A 482 -24.64 -46.87 -31.26
N ARG A 483 -24.73 -45.82 -32.10
CA ARG A 483 -23.96 -45.69 -33.37
C ARG A 483 -24.38 -44.48 -34.23
N GLU A 484 -23.38 -43.72 -34.65
CA GLU A 484 -23.33 -42.86 -35.85
C GLU A 484 -22.93 -43.70 -37.09
N PRO A 485 -22.78 -43.13 -38.31
CA PRO A 485 -23.55 -42.09 -38.99
C PRO A 485 -23.85 -42.44 -40.48
N HIS A 486 -24.55 -41.54 -41.19
CA HIS A 486 -24.29 -41.05 -42.57
C HIS A 486 -25.59 -40.70 -43.31
N GLY A 487 -25.64 -39.52 -43.94
CA GLY A 487 -26.83 -39.01 -44.65
C GLY A 487 -26.74 -39.13 -46.18
N LYS A 488 -27.71 -38.52 -46.89
CA LYS A 488 -27.62 -38.15 -48.32
C LYS A 488 -28.80 -37.28 -48.79
N SER A 489 -28.53 -36.48 -49.83
CA SER A 489 -29.46 -36.06 -50.91
C SER A 489 -30.42 -34.85 -50.73
N ALA A 490 -29.90 -33.67 -51.07
CA ALA A 490 -30.25 -32.87 -52.27
C ALA A 490 -31.67 -32.30 -52.56
N MET A 491 -31.64 -30.98 -52.85
CA MET A 491 -32.30 -30.23 -53.94
C MET A 491 -33.75 -29.68 -53.82
N GLN A 492 -33.78 -28.33 -53.86
CA GLN A 492 -34.65 -27.43 -54.65
C GLN A 492 -36.18 -27.42 -54.44
N ASN A 493 -36.70 -26.25 -54.04
CA ASN A 493 -37.46 -25.41 -54.98
C ASN A 493 -37.45 -23.92 -54.62
N SER A 494 -37.74 -23.05 -55.59
CA SER A 494 -37.74 -21.57 -55.48
C SER A 494 -39.16 -20.97 -55.41
N GLY A 495 -39.32 -19.74 -54.91
CA GLY A 495 -40.61 -19.04 -54.89
C GLY A 495 -40.58 -17.57 -54.44
N HIS A 496 -41.17 -16.70 -55.26
CA HIS A 496 -41.31 -15.23 -55.13
C HIS A 496 -42.79 -14.86 -54.78
N LEU A 497 -43.23 -13.65 -54.42
CA LEU A 497 -42.70 -12.25 -54.35
C LEU A 497 -43.52 -11.48 -53.27
N GLU A 498 -43.02 -10.32 -52.79
CA GLU A 498 -43.84 -9.17 -52.27
C GLU A 498 -44.72 -9.38 -51.00
N GLU A 499 -45.22 -8.39 -50.24
CA GLU A 499 -45.05 -6.91 -50.19
C GLU A 499 -45.34 -6.39 -48.76
N GLY A 500 -44.66 -5.31 -48.34
CA GLY A 500 -45.21 -4.16 -47.59
C GLY A 500 -45.71 -4.29 -46.14
N TYR A 501 -45.22 -3.41 -45.25
CA TYR A 501 -46.03 -2.48 -44.41
C TYR A 501 -45.14 -1.56 -43.55
N GLU A 502 -45.23 -0.25 -43.78
CA GLU A 502 -44.78 0.86 -42.93
C GLU A 502 -46.03 1.56 -42.34
N PRO A 503 -45.94 2.50 -41.39
CA PRO A 503 -45.59 2.31 -39.99
C PRO A 503 -46.75 2.73 -39.05
N VAL A 504 -46.63 2.46 -37.73
CA VAL A 504 -47.48 3.14 -36.72
C VAL A 504 -46.63 3.66 -35.58
N ASP A 505 -46.51 4.98 -35.52
CA ASP A 505 -45.96 5.74 -34.39
C ASP A 505 -46.65 5.36 -33.07
N LYS A 506 -45.86 4.86 -32.11
CA LYS A 506 -46.08 5.11 -30.70
C LYS A 506 -44.78 5.53 -30.04
N LYS A 507 -44.53 6.84 -30.08
CA LYS A 507 -43.68 7.51 -29.10
C LYS A 507 -44.19 7.16 -27.70
N GLN A 508 -43.46 6.31 -26.99
CA GLN A 508 -43.43 6.34 -25.54
C GLN A 508 -42.02 6.76 -25.14
N ASP A 509 -41.97 7.94 -24.51
CA ASP A 509 -40.84 8.55 -23.83
C ASP A 509 -39.73 7.55 -23.47
N VAL A 510 -38.56 7.70 -24.10
CA VAL A 510 -37.31 7.24 -23.51
C VAL A 510 -37.06 8.14 -22.31
N GLY A 511 -37.65 7.74 -21.18
CA GLY A 511 -37.63 8.48 -19.94
C GLY A 511 -36.20 8.79 -19.52
N LYS A 512 -35.86 10.08 -19.59
CA LYS A 512 -34.73 10.75 -18.94
C LYS A 512 -33.97 9.88 -17.96
N VAL A 513 -32.67 9.67 -18.22
CA VAL A 513 -31.70 9.28 -17.19
C VAL A 513 -31.54 10.46 -16.22
N THR A 514 -32.46 10.57 -15.27
CA THR A 514 -32.28 11.20 -13.96
C THR A 514 -32.00 10.03 -13.00
N ASP A 515 -30.82 9.86 -12.47
CA ASP A 515 -30.04 10.81 -11.69
C ASP A 515 -28.53 10.54 -11.91
N GLY A 516 -27.63 11.49 -11.67
CA GLY A 516 -26.19 11.40 -12.01
C GLY A 516 -25.36 10.44 -11.15
N LYS A 517 -25.97 9.35 -10.68
CA LYS A 517 -25.63 8.54 -9.51
C LYS A 517 -25.12 7.15 -9.89
N LEU A 518 -23.93 6.80 -9.40
CA LEU A 518 -23.32 5.49 -9.53
C LEU A 518 -24.13 4.44 -8.77
N SER A 519 -24.42 3.32 -9.44
CA SER A 519 -25.07 2.17 -8.83
C SER A 519 -24.07 1.36 -7.98
N VAL A 520 -24.54 0.73 -6.91
CA VAL A 520 -23.77 -0.28 -6.18
C VAL A 520 -24.17 -1.66 -6.69
N HIS A 521 -23.20 -2.42 -7.21
CA HIS A 521 -23.45 -3.73 -7.77
C HIS A 521 -23.88 -4.76 -6.71
N THR A 522 -25.03 -5.40 -6.92
CA THR A 522 -25.48 -6.53 -6.12
C THR A 522 -24.69 -7.78 -6.50
N ASN A 523 -23.67 -8.05 -5.67
CA ASN A 523 -22.63 -9.09 -5.79
C ASN A 523 -23.06 -10.37 -6.56
N ARG A 524 -22.48 -10.56 -7.76
CA ARG A 524 -22.63 -11.73 -8.67
C ARG A 524 -23.94 -11.82 -9.46
N THR A 525 -24.52 -10.67 -9.79
CA THR A 525 -25.59 -10.55 -10.79
C THR A 525 -25.04 -10.05 -12.12
N ALA A 526 -25.89 -9.86 -13.14
CA ALA A 526 -25.49 -9.17 -14.36
C ALA A 526 -25.23 -7.67 -14.07
N PHE A 527 -24.43 -7.02 -14.90
CA PHE A 527 -24.23 -5.57 -14.84
C PHE A 527 -25.40 -4.85 -15.51
N ASN A 528 -25.84 -3.74 -14.90
CA ASN A 528 -26.97 -2.92 -15.38
C ASN A 528 -26.51 -1.52 -15.85
N THR A 529 -25.30 -1.10 -15.45
CA THR A 529 -24.63 0.14 -15.85
C THR A 529 -23.16 -0.16 -16.09
N GLN A 530 -22.51 0.52 -17.05
CA GLN A 530 -21.07 0.37 -17.28
C GLN A 530 -20.27 0.88 -16.07
N ASP A 531 -20.66 2.03 -15.53
CA ASP A 531 -20.03 2.61 -14.35
C ASP A 531 -20.77 2.21 -13.08
N LEU A 532 -20.05 1.61 -12.13
CA LEU A 532 -20.63 1.09 -10.90
C LEU A 532 -19.60 0.87 -9.78
N LEU A 533 -20.11 0.79 -8.54
CA LEU A 533 -19.34 0.45 -7.35
C LEU A 533 -19.49 -1.04 -7.00
N VAL A 534 -18.38 -1.78 -6.99
CA VAL A 534 -18.32 -3.21 -6.70
C VAL A 534 -17.87 -3.45 -5.25
N PRO A 535 -18.72 -4.00 -4.36
CA PRO A 535 -18.39 -4.16 -2.95
C PRO A 535 -17.34 -5.25 -2.69
N TRP A 536 -16.43 -4.98 -1.76
CA TRP A 536 -15.36 -5.84 -1.31
C TRP A 536 -15.49 -6.09 0.19
N HIS A 537 -15.67 -7.36 0.57
CA HIS A 537 -15.89 -7.75 1.95
C HIS A 537 -14.60 -8.32 2.52
N LEU A 538 -14.09 -7.74 3.61
CA LEU A 538 -13.02 -8.37 4.39
C LEU A 538 -13.64 -9.51 5.21
N LYS A 539 -13.29 -10.75 4.89
CA LYS A 539 -13.61 -11.89 5.74
C LYS A 539 -12.48 -12.09 6.73
N GLU A 540 -12.84 -12.22 8.01
CA GLU A 540 -11.87 -12.69 9.00
C GLU A 540 -11.34 -14.07 8.60
N GLY A 541 -10.02 -14.19 8.55
CA GLY A 541 -9.39 -15.51 8.41
C GLY A 541 -9.72 -16.34 9.64
N LYS A 542 -10.21 -17.56 9.45
CA LYS A 542 -10.37 -18.51 10.57
C LYS A 542 -9.04 -18.58 11.34
N LYS A 543 -9.06 -18.30 12.64
CA LYS A 543 -7.96 -18.63 13.54
C LYS A 543 -7.63 -20.11 13.36
N GLN A 544 -6.41 -20.42 12.93
CA GLN A 544 -5.87 -21.77 13.08
C GLN A 544 -5.31 -21.85 14.50
N GLY A 545 -5.94 -22.69 15.32
CA GLY A 545 -5.58 -22.86 16.73
C GLY A 545 -6.67 -23.60 17.48
N GLU A 546 -6.62 -24.92 17.40
CA GLU A 546 -7.07 -25.91 18.39
C GLU A 546 -6.94 -27.31 17.76
N GLU A 547 -5.75 -27.91 17.92
CA GLU A 547 -5.61 -29.36 17.77
C GLU A 547 -6.13 -30.01 19.07
N GLU A 548 -7.41 -30.36 19.10
CA GLU A 548 -7.93 -31.25 20.14
C GLU A 548 -7.35 -32.66 19.96
N SER A 549 -6.77 -33.17 21.05
CA SER A 549 -6.33 -34.56 21.16
C SER A 549 -7.51 -35.53 21.09
N GLY A 550 -7.58 -36.33 20.03
CA GLY A 550 -8.60 -37.37 19.85
C GLY A 550 -8.03 -38.65 19.25
N ASP A 551 -7.87 -39.69 20.07
CA ASP A 551 -7.49 -41.03 19.63
C ASP A 551 -8.57 -41.67 18.73
N GLY A 552 -8.16 -42.47 17.74
CA GLY A 552 -9.05 -42.96 16.69
C GLY A 552 -8.36 -43.69 15.54
N GLY A 553 -7.47 -44.65 15.84
CA GLY A 553 -6.66 -45.31 14.83
C GLY A 553 -7.43 -46.07 13.73
N LYS A 554 -6.96 -45.98 12.48
CA LYS A 554 -7.23 -46.97 11.43
C LYS A 554 -6.05 -47.13 10.46
N ARG A 555 -5.75 -48.38 10.12
CA ARG A 555 -4.51 -48.82 9.45
C ARG A 555 -4.49 -48.62 7.92
N ASN A 556 -3.29 -48.29 7.44
CA ASN A 556 -2.55 -48.90 6.31
C ASN A 556 -2.60 -48.35 4.86
N LYS A 557 -1.36 -48.22 4.34
CA LYS A 557 -0.85 -48.54 2.98
C LYS A 557 -1.11 -47.55 1.81
N ARG A 558 -0.06 -46.84 1.38
CA ARG A 558 0.92 -47.35 0.37
C ARG A 558 2.12 -46.43 0.04
N LYS A 559 3.30 -47.05 -0.05
CA LYS A 559 4.45 -46.77 -0.95
C LYS A 559 5.08 -45.37 -0.97
N GLU A 560 6.19 -45.25 -0.25
CA GLU A 560 7.31 -44.40 -0.66
C GLU A 560 8.03 -44.96 -1.90
N LYS A 561 8.62 -44.07 -2.71
CA LYS A 561 9.76 -44.35 -3.58
C LYS A 561 10.83 -43.31 -3.27
N SER A 562 11.91 -43.71 -2.62
CA SER A 562 13.10 -42.88 -2.42
C SER A 562 14.15 -43.22 -3.48
N THR A 563 14.76 -42.20 -4.07
CA THR A 563 15.99 -42.35 -4.87
C THR A 563 16.96 -41.23 -4.48
N LYS A 564 18.22 -41.62 -4.28
CA LYS A 564 19.25 -40.85 -3.58
C LYS A 564 19.82 -39.69 -4.41
N VAL A 565 20.31 -38.66 -3.72
CA VAL A 565 21.41 -37.81 -4.21
C VAL A 565 22.66 -38.08 -3.37
N LEU A 566 23.80 -38.15 -4.04
CA LEU A 566 25.12 -38.42 -3.43
C LEU A 566 25.74 -37.14 -2.85
N THR A 567 26.39 -37.26 -1.70
CA THR A 567 27.43 -36.33 -1.26
C THR A 567 28.69 -37.13 -0.92
N ASN A 568 29.75 -36.95 -1.71
CA ASN A 568 31.06 -37.53 -1.41
C ASN A 568 31.72 -36.74 -0.28
N GLN A 569 32.35 -37.46 0.65
CA GLN A 569 33.12 -36.89 1.74
C GLN A 569 34.46 -37.61 1.85
N THR A 570 35.55 -36.85 1.80
CA THR A 570 36.92 -37.36 1.96
C THR A 570 37.40 -37.09 3.38
N ARG A 571 37.89 -38.13 4.07
CA ARG A 571 38.60 -38.05 5.35
C ARG A 571 40.09 -38.32 5.14
N ILE A 572 40.94 -37.69 5.95
CA ILE A 572 42.24 -38.22 6.41
C ILE A 572 42.37 -37.88 7.92
N ASP A 573 43.04 -38.75 8.68
CA ASP A 573 42.88 -38.92 10.14
C ASP A 573 44.00 -38.33 11.03
N SER A 574 43.77 -38.38 12.37
CA SER A 574 44.75 -38.74 13.46
C SER A 574 45.10 -37.68 14.55
N ASN A 575 44.42 -37.76 15.72
CA ASN A 575 44.92 -38.03 17.12
C ASN A 575 46.30 -37.51 17.65
N PRO A 576 46.56 -37.49 18.99
CA PRO A 576 45.77 -37.03 20.17
C PRO A 576 46.62 -36.26 21.25
N GLY A 577 46.02 -35.78 22.36
CA GLY A 577 46.75 -35.68 23.66
C GLY A 577 46.40 -34.62 24.72
N LEU A 578 46.06 -35.11 25.93
CA LEU A 578 46.37 -34.61 27.30
C LEU A 578 45.66 -33.38 27.93
N SER A 579 45.07 -33.66 29.11
CA SER A 579 44.75 -32.73 30.23
C SER A 579 45.84 -32.85 31.33
N PRO A 580 45.92 -31.94 32.34
CA PRO A 580 45.11 -32.09 33.57
C PRO A 580 44.65 -30.76 34.23
N GLY A 581 43.89 -30.83 35.33
CA GLY A 581 43.45 -29.66 36.14
C GLY A 581 43.84 -29.80 37.62
N PHE A 582 43.42 -28.84 38.48
CA PHE A 582 43.46 -28.95 39.95
C PHE A 582 42.49 -27.97 40.67
N ASP A 583 42.02 -28.37 41.86
CA ASP A 583 41.06 -27.69 42.75
C ASP A 583 41.66 -26.60 43.68
N ALA A 584 40.79 -25.77 44.28
CA ALA A 584 40.77 -25.49 45.74
C ALA A 584 39.47 -24.75 46.18
N SER A 585 39.13 -24.81 47.48
CA SER A 585 37.82 -24.49 48.07
C SER A 585 37.89 -23.63 49.35
N MET A 586 36.75 -23.07 49.82
CA MET A 586 36.25 -23.15 51.22
C MET A 586 35.10 -22.16 51.54
N SER A 587 34.18 -22.60 52.42
CA SER A 587 33.07 -21.82 53.05
C SER A 587 33.44 -21.52 54.54
N PRO A 588 32.57 -21.28 55.59
CA PRO A 588 31.13 -21.62 55.76
C PRO A 588 30.19 -20.65 56.58
N GLY A 589 28.87 -20.78 56.32
CA GLY A 589 27.88 -21.23 57.32
C GLY A 589 27.19 -20.26 58.30
N LEU A 590 25.83 -20.32 58.33
CA LEU A 590 25.01 -20.56 59.55
C LEU A 590 23.55 -20.93 59.18
N ARG A 591 22.80 -21.54 60.12
CA ARG A 591 21.51 -22.27 59.92
C ARG A 591 20.33 -21.70 60.73
N LEU A 592 19.09 -22.05 60.32
CA LEU A 592 17.92 -22.54 61.11
C LEU A 592 16.74 -22.65 60.09
N ASP A 593 16.17 -23.81 59.72
CA ASP A 593 15.33 -24.78 60.48
C ASP A 593 14.03 -24.11 61.01
N THR A 594 12.77 -24.56 60.82
CA THR A 594 12.16 -25.92 60.64
C THR A 594 10.77 -25.95 59.93
N ASP A 595 10.50 -26.99 59.13
CA ASP A 595 9.35 -27.95 59.13
C ASP A 595 7.83 -27.59 59.27
N ASP A 596 7.07 -27.92 58.21
CA ASP A 596 6.08 -29.05 58.08
C ASP A 596 4.52 -28.92 58.24
N ALA A 597 3.86 -29.69 57.34
CA ALA A 597 2.55 -30.38 57.26
C ALA A 597 1.17 -29.86 57.77
N THR A 598 0.22 -29.88 56.81
CA THR A 598 -1.18 -30.43 56.83
C THR A 598 -2.20 -30.12 57.95
N HIS A 599 -3.39 -29.61 57.58
CA HIS A 599 -4.68 -30.36 57.53
C HIS A 599 -5.92 -29.45 57.35
N SER A 600 -6.91 -29.91 56.56
CA SER A 600 -8.32 -29.44 56.60
C SER A 600 -9.11 -30.23 57.66
N PRO A 601 -10.26 -29.73 58.17
CA PRO A 601 -11.55 -30.15 57.58
C PRO A 601 -12.72 -29.12 57.65
N ASP A 602 -13.87 -29.52 57.10
CA ASP A 602 -15.15 -28.79 56.96
C ASP A 602 -15.83 -28.28 58.25
N SER A 603 -16.73 -27.28 58.11
CA SER A 603 -18.16 -27.39 58.51
C SER A 603 -19.02 -26.16 58.14
N LYS A 604 -20.25 -26.39 57.65
CA LYS A 604 -21.34 -25.39 57.57
C LYS A 604 -22.17 -25.36 58.87
N PRO A 605 -23.04 -24.35 59.08
CA PRO A 605 -24.47 -24.63 58.82
C PRO A 605 -25.28 -23.46 58.22
N SER A 606 -26.53 -23.76 57.85
CA SER A 606 -27.66 -22.84 57.53
C SER A 606 -28.85 -23.25 58.46
N PRO A 607 -30.11 -22.70 58.45
CA PRO A 607 -30.90 -22.24 57.27
C PRO A 607 -32.01 -21.15 57.48
N SER A 608 -32.79 -20.94 56.40
CA SER A 608 -34.24 -20.62 56.33
C SER A 608 -34.74 -19.16 56.20
N GLY A 609 -35.69 -18.94 55.25
CA GLY A 609 -36.40 -17.66 55.02
C GLY A 609 -36.93 -17.44 53.57
N THR A 610 -38.16 -17.87 53.29
CA THR A 610 -38.82 -17.97 51.95
C THR A 610 -39.82 -16.80 51.69
N THR A 611 -40.29 -16.37 50.49
CA THR A 611 -40.37 -16.92 49.10
C THR A 611 -40.64 -15.80 48.03
N GLN A 612 -40.82 -16.16 46.75
CA GLN A 612 -41.69 -15.54 45.69
C GLN A 612 -41.20 -14.39 44.77
N THR A 613 -40.64 -14.81 43.62
CA THR A 613 -41.09 -14.51 42.23
C THR A 613 -41.71 -13.16 41.84
N SER A 614 -41.06 -12.45 40.91
CA SER A 614 -41.67 -12.04 39.63
C SER A 614 -40.58 -11.72 38.58
N SER A 615 -40.86 -12.03 37.31
CA SER A 615 -39.86 -12.04 36.22
C SER A 615 -40.00 -10.84 35.28
N SER A 616 -38.89 -10.18 34.94
CA SER A 616 -38.75 -9.45 33.67
C SER A 616 -37.35 -9.61 33.10
N HIS A 617 -37.22 -10.45 32.07
CA HIS A 617 -35.99 -10.54 31.28
C HIS A 617 -36.01 -9.49 30.18
N LEU A 618 -35.25 -8.40 30.36
CA LEU A 618 -34.74 -7.64 29.23
C LEU A 618 -33.43 -8.30 28.79
N LYS A 619 -33.44 -8.93 27.62
CA LYS A 619 -32.21 -9.43 26.99
C LYS A 619 -31.46 -8.24 26.41
N SER A 620 -30.19 -8.08 26.80
CA SER A 620 -29.24 -7.25 26.07
C SER A 620 -29.03 -7.85 24.68
N GLU A 621 -29.36 -7.10 23.62
CA GLU A 621 -28.99 -7.47 22.26
C GLU A 621 -27.47 -7.33 22.11
N SER A 622 -26.84 -8.38 21.60
CA SER A 622 -25.41 -8.37 21.26
C SER A 622 -25.22 -7.63 19.93
N GLU A 623 -24.62 -6.44 19.97
CA GLU A 623 -24.22 -5.75 18.74
C GLU A 623 -23.25 -6.61 17.93
N SER A 624 -23.68 -7.05 16.75
CA SER A 624 -22.81 -7.75 15.81
C SER A 624 -21.82 -6.77 15.21
N HIS A 625 -20.53 -6.93 15.46
CA HIS A 625 -19.48 -6.20 14.74
C HIS A 625 -19.64 -6.42 13.23
N LEU A 626 -20.13 -5.40 12.52
CA LEU A 626 -20.26 -5.42 11.07
C LEU A 626 -18.86 -5.36 10.45
N THR A 627 -18.53 -6.34 9.60
CA THR A 627 -17.25 -6.34 8.87
C THR A 627 -17.24 -5.21 7.84
N PRO A 628 -16.14 -4.42 7.73
CA PRO A 628 -16.09 -3.29 6.82
C PRO A 628 -16.16 -3.74 5.35
N VAL A 629 -17.07 -3.11 4.60
CA VAL A 629 -17.27 -3.32 3.17
C VAL A 629 -16.75 -2.11 2.40
N PHE A 630 -15.72 -2.33 1.58
CA PHE A 630 -15.13 -1.30 0.74
C PHE A 630 -15.80 -1.30 -0.63
N HIS A 631 -16.07 -0.14 -1.22
CA HIS A 631 -16.69 -0.03 -2.54
C HIS A 631 -15.62 0.33 -3.56
N ARG A 632 -15.48 -0.46 -4.63
CA ARG A 632 -14.48 -0.22 -5.68
C ARG A 632 -15.13 0.28 -6.95
N TYR A 633 -14.66 1.39 -7.52
CA TYR A 633 -15.14 1.87 -8.81
C TYR A 633 -14.69 0.94 -9.94
N TYR A 634 -15.59 0.64 -10.86
CA TYR A 634 -15.35 -0.06 -12.11
C TYR A 634 -16.12 0.63 -13.24
N HIS A 635 -15.48 0.69 -14.41
CA HIS A 635 -16.09 0.85 -15.72
C HIS A 635 -16.00 -0.50 -16.45
N VAL A 636 -17.13 -1.21 -16.60
CA VAL A 636 -17.18 -2.50 -17.31
C VAL A 636 -17.48 -2.27 -18.79
N PHE A 637 -16.67 -2.89 -19.65
CA PHE A 637 -16.61 -2.60 -21.09
C PHE A 637 -17.60 -3.45 -21.87
N HIS A 638 -18.27 -2.86 -22.84
CA HIS A 638 -19.04 -3.58 -23.83
C HIS A 638 -18.16 -4.29 -24.88
N GLN A 639 -18.75 -5.26 -25.58
CA GLN A 639 -18.11 -5.90 -26.73
C GLN A 639 -17.68 -4.86 -27.78
N GLY A 640 -16.39 -4.87 -28.16
CA GLY A 640 -15.82 -3.95 -29.15
C GLY A 640 -15.32 -2.61 -28.58
N GLU A 641 -15.69 -2.26 -27.34
CA GLU A 641 -15.35 -0.96 -26.74
C GLU A 641 -13.84 -0.84 -26.46
N LEU A 642 -13.19 -1.91 -25.99
CA LEU A 642 -11.75 -1.88 -25.73
C LEU A 642 -10.96 -1.75 -27.04
N GLU A 643 -11.39 -2.42 -28.09
CA GLU A 643 -10.82 -2.33 -29.44
C GLU A 643 -10.97 -0.92 -30.00
N GLN A 644 -12.16 -0.32 -29.88
CA GLN A 644 -12.44 1.05 -30.30
C GLN A 644 -11.58 2.05 -29.50
N LEU A 645 -11.48 1.91 -28.18
CA LEU A 645 -10.60 2.74 -27.34
C LEU A 645 -9.13 2.64 -27.79
N CYS A 646 -8.64 1.43 -28.08
CA CYS A 646 -7.26 1.24 -28.52
C CYS A 646 -6.99 1.81 -29.92
N SER A 647 -7.99 1.78 -30.82
CA SER A 647 -7.86 2.35 -32.18
C SER A 647 -7.78 3.87 -32.24
N GLN A 648 -8.03 4.57 -31.12
CA GLN A 648 -7.83 6.02 -30.96
C GLN A 648 -6.37 6.42 -30.63
N VAL A 649 -5.44 5.47 -30.65
CA VAL A 649 -4.00 5.69 -30.42
C VAL A 649 -3.25 5.53 -31.74
N ASP A 650 -2.44 6.52 -32.10
CA ASP A 650 -1.61 6.48 -33.30
C ASP A 650 -0.40 5.54 -33.14
N GLY A 651 0.04 4.91 -34.24
CA GLY A 651 1.24 4.08 -34.27
C GLY A 651 1.11 2.73 -33.56
N VAL A 652 -0.12 2.18 -33.47
CA VAL A 652 -0.39 0.88 -32.89
C VAL A 652 -1.52 0.18 -33.66
N LYS A 653 -1.41 -1.15 -33.82
CA LYS A 653 -2.44 -1.99 -34.42
C LYS A 653 -2.99 -3.00 -33.42
N VAL A 654 -4.31 -3.22 -33.46
CA VAL A 654 -4.97 -4.32 -32.74
C VAL A 654 -4.62 -5.63 -33.45
N GLN A 655 -3.69 -6.40 -32.87
CA GLN A 655 -3.26 -7.69 -33.43
C GLN A 655 -4.31 -8.78 -33.16
N SER A 656 -4.94 -8.77 -31.99
CA SER A 656 -6.09 -9.63 -31.70
C SER A 656 -6.98 -9.06 -30.58
N SER A 657 -8.27 -9.40 -30.62
CA SER A 657 -9.21 -9.22 -29.51
C SER A 657 -9.91 -10.53 -29.20
N TYR A 658 -10.20 -10.78 -27.92
CA TYR A 658 -10.96 -11.95 -27.46
C TYR A 658 -11.61 -11.74 -26.09
N HIS A 659 -12.65 -12.53 -25.83
CA HIS A 659 -13.24 -12.67 -24.49
C HIS A 659 -12.55 -13.79 -23.69
N ASP A 660 -12.22 -13.54 -22.42
CA ASP A 660 -11.67 -14.54 -21.49
C ASP A 660 -12.32 -14.43 -20.10
N GLN A 661 -13.16 -15.41 -19.74
CA GLN A 661 -13.72 -15.60 -18.39
C GLN A 661 -14.45 -14.39 -17.77
N GLY A 662 -15.12 -13.56 -18.58
CA GLY A 662 -15.80 -12.33 -18.13
C GLY A 662 -14.95 -11.06 -18.28
N ASN A 663 -13.94 -11.10 -19.15
CA ASN A 663 -13.05 -9.98 -19.47
C ASN A 663 -12.96 -9.80 -20.99
N TRP A 664 -12.94 -8.55 -21.46
CA TRP A 664 -12.49 -8.21 -22.81
C TRP A 664 -10.98 -8.03 -22.80
N CYS A 665 -10.32 -8.59 -23.81
CA CYS A 665 -8.87 -8.72 -23.86
C CYS A 665 -8.36 -8.32 -25.24
N VAL A 666 -7.33 -7.47 -25.30
CA VAL A 666 -6.72 -7.02 -26.55
C VAL A 666 -5.21 -7.21 -26.49
N ILE A 667 -4.64 -7.72 -27.59
CA ILE A 667 -3.21 -7.64 -27.87
C ILE A 667 -2.99 -6.53 -28.90
N LEU A 668 -2.21 -5.53 -28.51
CA LEU A 668 -1.71 -4.47 -29.36
C LEU A 668 -0.29 -4.80 -29.80
N GLU A 669 0.08 -4.38 -31.00
CA GLU A 669 1.45 -4.37 -31.51
C GLU A 669 1.77 -2.95 -31.97
N LYS A 670 2.90 -2.40 -31.52
CA LYS A 670 3.35 -1.07 -31.94
C LYS A 670 3.99 -1.12 -33.32
N ASP A 671 3.74 -0.11 -34.15
CA ASP A 671 4.33 0.00 -35.49
C ASP A 671 5.85 0.29 -35.46
#